data_AF-A0A174AFC7-F1
#
_entry.id   AF-A0A174AFC7-F1
#
_cell.length_a   1.000
_cell.length_b   1.000
_cell.length_c   1.000
_cell.angle_alpha   90.00
_cell.angle_beta   90.00
_cell.angle_gamma   90.00
#
_symmetry.space_group_name_H-M   'P 1'
#
loop_
_entity.id
_entity.type
_entity.pdbx_description
1 polymer ?
#
loop_
_entity_poly.entity_id
_entity_poly.type
_entity_poly.pdbx_seq_one_letter_code
_entity_poly.pdbx_strand_id
1 'polypeptide(L)'
;MQRLFKTVKGSITVLVTLILVPTIFFTGFMVDLARIKLYGNQAVMTADNYGETVLTQYDNLLKELYGLFAVTQDDKALNNLDKLQGYVSSSFDPAQNNISWEHFEEVQDYLGMNTLDGFMPYQDADITLEKEFIPESHLSNHAVLDTQIGDFMKFRIAQGLLDDGTELIDNISQIQNKENDGKALDKKLELDNEVEELLKIAQKYYLELKDIKAYPDYIDGINDAYMLCDAGFEEIINSDAYMHYRDYVLADENEINAALEKRSHNEEDEENAVELTEEETALLQIYDNYINDTEARKDKLSDQMDAYILLIEDAKKTVPINVTNYPDKIRDLKEYGDQMNAKKETIQTLEAELKGILNSQDITDSLKKGIEEQLKKVDELFSQLELYPQIASYIDENDTAQNRSYDSETDDIIECEKKQKESLLEGKDYEEELASPLDVNKWKKFEDVVEYATLYNSLEKTFEGEGDDSSAKSKKKEAEELTEKQQNELKENEPTTARDIPEEFGYGNRGVGGTFKIKDLISSAADLFKINSFKNVANKLLLKVYTVEYDFGMFSSRTTNVKETEAKAQSLTGYEMNRRLNYLYQAELEYLLGGSNSSSDNLNVARNKILAVRSICNYTSTYSIPEINSAIVSISASAYVINPILGLTVENALRCTVATAETVADWKYLTEGKKVILTKNKIQDMNALSVFEGLLGLDVQTVEQDKGMDYDQYLKIMLIFLTTSDQLTQRTGNLIELNVNAAQIKLQEDDTLTELNFKLDNAYTAVNASCSVKLGFVVMPDQFAKQVIDGGTYQSLTEFEKNGYKFTVTRGY
;
A
#
# COMPACT_ATOMS: atom_id res chain seq x y z
N MET A 1 46.61 -103.25 52.09
CA MET A 1 46.66 -102.46 50.83
C MET A 1 45.87 -103.05 49.64
N GLN A 2 45.12 -104.17 49.76
CA GLN A 2 44.26 -104.70 48.68
C GLN A 2 42.74 -104.51 48.90
N ARG A 3 42.31 -103.93 50.03
CA ARG A 3 40.89 -103.64 50.32
C ARG A 3 40.44 -102.20 50.03
N LEU A 4 41.37 -101.28 49.75
CA LEU A 4 41.10 -99.86 49.49
C LEU A 4 40.96 -99.49 48.00
N PHE A 5 41.42 -100.34 47.08
CA PHE A 5 41.33 -100.09 45.63
C PHE A 5 40.06 -100.61 44.96
N LYS A 6 39.13 -101.24 45.69
CA LYS A 6 37.87 -101.77 45.14
C LYS A 6 36.69 -100.80 45.20
N THR A 7 36.81 -99.65 45.86
CA THR A 7 35.75 -98.62 45.98
C THR A 7 35.94 -97.41 45.07
N VAL A 8 37.01 -97.36 44.27
CA VAL A 8 37.43 -96.16 43.51
C VAL A 8 37.13 -96.28 42.01
N LYS A 9 36.41 -97.31 41.55
CA LYS A 9 36.11 -97.51 40.11
C LYS A 9 35.05 -96.57 39.54
N GLY A 10 34.38 -95.79 40.38
CA GLY A 10 33.43 -94.76 39.94
C GLY A 10 33.84 -93.33 40.33
N SER A 11 34.85 -93.13 41.17
CA SER A 11 35.16 -91.78 41.69
C SER A 11 35.77 -90.88 40.62
N ILE A 12 36.59 -91.42 39.71
CA ILE A 12 37.13 -90.67 38.58
C ILE A 12 36.00 -90.31 37.62
N THR A 13 35.10 -91.25 37.32
CA THR A 13 33.95 -90.99 36.45
C THR A 13 33.04 -89.94 37.07
N VAL A 14 32.68 -90.05 38.36
CA VAL A 14 31.84 -89.08 39.08
C VAL A 14 32.50 -87.72 39.22
N LEU A 15 33.81 -87.65 39.48
CA LEU A 15 34.58 -86.40 39.52
C LEU A 15 34.62 -85.75 38.12
N VAL A 16 34.84 -86.56 37.08
CA VAL A 16 34.81 -86.10 35.69
C VAL A 16 33.40 -85.62 35.32
N THR A 17 32.31 -86.31 35.65
CA THR A 17 30.96 -85.79 35.39
C THR A 17 30.65 -84.52 36.20
N LEU A 18 31.06 -84.45 37.46
CA LEU A 18 30.86 -83.28 38.33
C LEU A 18 31.64 -82.04 37.86
N ILE A 19 32.75 -82.20 37.15
CA ILE A 19 33.56 -81.08 36.62
C ILE A 19 33.21 -80.80 35.15
N LEU A 20 33.11 -81.83 34.32
CA LEU A 20 32.91 -81.73 32.87
C LEU A 20 31.54 -81.16 32.54
N VAL A 21 30.47 -81.56 33.24
CA VAL A 21 29.11 -81.08 32.96
C VAL A 21 28.99 -79.57 33.25
N PRO A 22 29.39 -79.04 34.44
CA PRO A 22 29.39 -77.60 34.68
C PRO A 22 30.37 -76.84 33.78
N THR A 23 31.52 -77.43 33.43
CA THR A 23 32.49 -76.79 32.53
C THR A 23 31.91 -76.64 31.12
N ILE A 24 31.29 -77.69 30.56
CA ILE A 24 30.62 -77.65 29.26
C ILE A 24 29.44 -76.67 29.29
N PHE A 25 28.67 -76.65 30.40
CA PHE A 25 27.58 -75.69 30.57
C PHE A 25 28.11 -74.25 30.59
N PHE A 26 29.14 -73.96 31.37
CA PHE A 26 29.72 -72.62 31.49
C PHE A 26 30.39 -72.17 30.19
N THR A 27 31.13 -73.04 29.51
CA THR A 27 31.74 -72.71 28.21
C THR A 27 30.68 -72.54 27.13
N GLY A 28 29.64 -73.39 27.09
CA GLY A 28 28.50 -73.23 26.18
C GLY A 28 27.74 -71.93 26.41
N PHE A 29 27.46 -71.60 27.67
CA PHE A 29 26.85 -70.33 28.04
C PHE A 29 27.72 -69.12 27.63
N MET A 30 29.04 -69.18 27.86
CA MET A 30 29.97 -68.13 27.44
C MET A 30 30.05 -67.99 25.91
N VAL A 31 29.97 -69.10 25.18
CA VAL A 31 29.91 -69.09 23.70
C VAL A 31 28.62 -68.45 23.22
N ASP A 32 27.47 -68.82 23.78
CA ASP A 32 26.18 -68.22 23.40
C ASP A 32 26.13 -66.73 23.79
N LEU A 33 26.69 -66.32 24.94
CA LEU A 33 26.79 -64.91 25.35
C LEU A 33 27.72 -64.10 24.43
N ALA A 34 28.86 -64.68 24.02
CA ALA A 34 29.75 -64.07 23.04
C ALA A 34 29.07 -63.93 21.68
N ARG A 35 28.31 -64.94 21.25
CA ARG A 35 27.51 -64.89 20.02
C ARG A 35 26.49 -63.77 20.09
N ILE A 36 25.66 -63.68 21.16
CA ILE A 36 24.68 -62.59 21.35
C ILE A 36 25.30 -61.21 21.20
N LYS A 37 26.49 -60.98 21.81
CA LYS A 37 27.19 -59.70 21.69
C LYS A 37 27.67 -59.42 20.26
N LEU A 38 28.16 -60.44 19.55
CA LEU A 38 28.56 -60.32 18.15
C LEU A 38 27.35 -60.06 17.24
N TYR A 39 26.21 -60.71 17.47
CA TYR A 39 24.96 -60.45 16.76
C TYR A 39 24.49 -59.02 16.95
N GLY A 40 24.52 -58.50 18.18
CA GLY A 40 24.13 -57.10 18.42
C GLY A 40 24.98 -56.11 17.62
N ASN A 41 26.30 -56.33 17.57
CA ASN A 41 27.18 -55.50 16.76
C ASN A 41 26.91 -55.65 15.25
N GLN A 42 26.73 -56.88 14.77
CA GLN A 42 26.42 -57.15 13.36
C GLN A 42 25.07 -56.56 12.96
N ALA A 43 24.07 -56.65 13.84
CA ALA A 43 22.74 -56.07 13.64
C ALA A 43 22.80 -54.55 13.57
N VAL A 44 23.58 -53.88 14.42
CA VAL A 44 23.81 -52.44 14.34
C VAL A 44 24.49 -52.07 13.01
N MET A 45 25.55 -52.78 12.59
CA MET A 45 26.22 -52.54 11.30
C MET A 45 25.28 -52.79 10.10
N THR A 46 24.42 -53.80 10.20
CA THR A 46 23.46 -54.12 9.14
C THR A 46 22.36 -53.08 9.06
N ALA A 47 21.82 -52.64 10.20
CA ALA A 47 20.88 -51.53 10.27
C ALA A 47 21.49 -50.24 9.69
N ASP A 48 22.75 -49.98 10.01
CA ASP A 48 23.51 -48.84 9.50
C ASP A 48 23.66 -48.87 7.97
N ASN A 49 24.21 -49.97 7.43
CA ASN A 49 24.35 -50.17 5.98
C ASN A 49 22.99 -50.13 5.26
N TYR A 50 21.94 -50.65 5.90
CA TYR A 50 20.59 -50.58 5.35
C TYR A 50 20.08 -49.13 5.30
N GLY A 51 20.33 -48.33 6.33
CA GLY A 51 20.05 -46.90 6.35
C GLY A 51 20.75 -46.15 5.22
N GLU A 52 22.05 -46.39 5.03
CA GLU A 52 22.79 -45.81 3.89
C GLU A 52 22.21 -46.25 2.54
N THR A 53 21.87 -47.53 2.41
CA THR A 53 21.24 -48.08 1.20
C THR A 53 19.92 -47.39 0.87
N VAL A 54 19.09 -47.11 1.87
CA VAL A 54 17.85 -46.32 1.69
C VAL A 54 18.17 -44.90 1.21
N LEU A 55 19.17 -44.24 1.79
CA LEU A 55 19.58 -42.90 1.38
C LEU A 55 20.24 -42.86 -0.01
N THR A 56 20.77 -43.97 -0.53
CA THR A 56 21.26 -44.01 -1.92
C THR A 56 20.13 -43.88 -2.95
N GLN A 57 18.88 -44.19 -2.56
CA GLN A 57 17.69 -44.00 -3.40
C GLN A 57 17.16 -42.57 -3.28
N TYR A 58 18.02 -41.58 -3.51
CA TYR A 58 17.62 -40.17 -3.50
C TYR A 58 16.87 -39.78 -4.78
N ASP A 59 16.09 -38.70 -4.73
CA ASP A 59 15.44 -38.13 -5.90
C ASP A 59 16.45 -37.42 -6.81
N ASN A 60 16.72 -38.02 -7.97
CA ASN A 60 17.71 -37.50 -8.92
C ASN A 60 17.30 -36.14 -9.49
N LEU A 61 16.00 -35.92 -9.75
CA LEU A 61 15.53 -34.70 -10.38
C LEU A 61 15.65 -33.52 -9.41
N LEU A 62 15.27 -33.73 -8.14
CA LEU A 62 15.45 -32.76 -7.07
C LEU A 62 16.93 -32.39 -6.88
N LYS A 63 17.83 -33.39 -6.85
CA LYS A 63 19.26 -33.15 -6.72
C LYS A 63 19.85 -32.43 -7.93
N GLU A 64 19.48 -32.82 -9.15
CA GLU A 64 20.03 -32.22 -10.37
C GLU A 64 19.56 -30.79 -10.56
N LEU A 65 18.27 -30.51 -10.37
CA LEU A 65 17.73 -29.15 -10.56
C LEU A 65 18.09 -28.21 -9.41
N TYR A 66 18.03 -28.70 -8.16
CA TYR A 66 18.07 -27.85 -6.97
C TYR A 66 19.24 -28.12 -6.02
N GLY A 67 20.00 -29.20 -6.23
CA GLY A 67 21.11 -29.58 -5.35
C GLY A 67 20.68 -30.07 -3.96
N LEU A 68 19.39 -30.38 -3.78
CA LEU A 68 18.81 -30.85 -2.52
C LEU A 68 18.71 -32.38 -2.51
N PHE A 69 18.80 -32.96 -1.32
CA PHE A 69 18.77 -34.40 -1.11
C PHE A 69 17.54 -34.81 -0.29
N ALA A 70 16.74 -35.69 -0.87
CA ALA A 70 15.67 -36.40 -0.19
C ALA A 70 15.51 -37.78 -0.81
N VAL A 71 14.98 -38.73 -0.05
CA VAL A 71 14.65 -40.06 -0.54
C VAL A 71 13.55 -39.96 -1.60
N THR A 72 13.67 -40.73 -2.68
CA THR A 72 12.73 -40.72 -3.80
C THR A 72 11.31 -41.12 -3.38
N GLN A 73 10.33 -40.50 -4.04
CA GLN A 73 8.90 -40.78 -3.85
C GLN A 73 8.37 -41.80 -4.89
N ASP A 74 9.20 -42.28 -5.82
CA ASP A 74 8.79 -43.30 -6.78
C ASP A 74 8.61 -44.66 -6.10
N ASP A 75 7.37 -45.13 -6.03
CA ASP A 75 7.00 -46.44 -5.51
C ASP A 75 7.83 -47.57 -6.11
N LYS A 76 8.20 -47.51 -7.40
CA LYS A 76 9.01 -48.55 -8.04
C LYS A 76 10.43 -48.58 -7.48
N ALA A 77 11.04 -47.42 -7.27
CA ALA A 77 12.37 -47.31 -6.68
C ALA A 77 12.33 -47.75 -5.21
N LEU A 78 11.30 -47.34 -4.46
CA LEU A 78 11.11 -47.74 -3.07
C LEU A 78 10.82 -49.24 -2.90
N ASN A 79 10.10 -49.87 -3.83
CA ASN A 79 9.86 -51.32 -3.82
C ASN A 79 11.10 -52.11 -4.27
N ASN A 80 11.99 -51.53 -5.08
CA ASN A 80 13.28 -52.16 -5.40
C ASN A 80 14.22 -52.25 -4.18
N LEU A 81 13.94 -51.53 -3.08
CA LEU A 81 14.68 -51.70 -1.82
C LEU A 81 14.58 -53.11 -1.26
N ASP A 82 13.54 -53.89 -1.57
CA ASP A 82 13.41 -55.28 -1.11
C ASP A 82 14.51 -56.18 -1.68
N LYS A 83 14.98 -55.91 -2.91
CA LYS A 83 16.14 -56.60 -3.50
C LYS A 83 17.43 -56.24 -2.76
N LEU A 84 17.54 -54.99 -2.32
CA LEU A 84 18.69 -54.49 -1.58
C LEU A 84 18.67 -54.94 -0.11
N GLN A 85 17.50 -55.14 0.50
CA GLN A 85 17.37 -55.81 1.79
C GLN A 85 17.96 -57.22 1.73
N GLY A 86 17.68 -57.98 0.66
CA GLY A 86 18.29 -59.29 0.44
C GLY A 86 19.82 -59.25 0.39
N TYR A 87 20.40 -58.21 -0.23
CA TYR A 87 21.84 -57.97 -0.25
C TYR A 87 22.40 -57.62 1.14
N VAL A 88 21.72 -56.74 1.88
CA VAL A 88 22.19 -56.32 3.21
C VAL A 88 22.07 -57.46 4.24
N SER A 89 21.04 -58.30 4.12
CA SER A 89 20.85 -59.50 4.95
C SER A 89 21.87 -60.62 4.67
N SER A 90 22.47 -60.68 3.47
CA SER A 90 23.52 -61.67 3.17
C SER A 90 24.80 -61.45 3.97
N SER A 91 24.93 -60.33 4.69
CA SER A 91 26.02 -60.11 5.65
C SER A 91 25.98 -61.08 6.85
N PHE A 92 24.81 -61.65 7.17
CA PHE A 92 24.64 -62.66 8.20
C PHE A 92 24.81 -64.10 7.68
N ASP A 93 24.37 -64.35 6.44
CA ASP A 93 24.57 -65.62 5.74
C ASP A 93 25.10 -65.39 4.32
N PRO A 94 26.44 -65.34 4.16
CA PRO A 94 27.06 -65.18 2.84
C PRO A 94 26.82 -66.35 1.90
N ALA A 95 26.49 -67.54 2.43
CA ALA A 95 26.32 -68.77 1.66
C ALA A 95 24.93 -68.84 1.01
N GLN A 96 23.93 -68.16 1.56
CA GLN A 96 22.58 -68.05 0.98
C GLN A 96 22.47 -67.14 -0.24
N ASN A 97 23.57 -66.47 -0.63
CA ASN A 97 23.79 -65.65 -1.82
C ASN A 97 22.59 -65.55 -2.81
N ASN A 98 21.63 -64.65 -2.52
CA ASN A 98 20.48 -64.37 -3.38
C ASN A 98 20.81 -63.39 -4.54
N ILE A 99 22.10 -63.11 -4.78
CA ILE A 99 22.56 -62.16 -5.80
C ILE A 99 23.15 -62.96 -6.96
N SER A 100 22.44 -63.00 -8.10
CA SER A 100 22.99 -63.58 -9.33
C SER A 100 24.01 -62.62 -9.95
N TRP A 101 25.29 -62.96 -9.83
CA TRP A 101 26.40 -62.23 -10.45
C TRP A 101 26.59 -62.64 -11.92
N GLU A 102 25.52 -62.62 -12.72
CA GLU A 102 25.52 -63.09 -14.13
C GLU A 102 26.61 -62.41 -14.99
N HIS A 103 27.08 -61.21 -14.61
CA HIS A 103 28.09 -60.45 -15.35
C HIS A 103 29.55 -60.73 -14.93
N PHE A 104 29.78 -61.61 -13.95
CA PHE A 104 31.12 -61.97 -13.45
C PHE A 104 31.39 -63.48 -13.54
N GLU A 105 30.52 -64.27 -14.18
CA GLU A 105 30.66 -65.74 -14.30
C GLU A 105 32.04 -66.16 -14.81
N GLU A 106 32.59 -65.48 -15.82
CA GLU A 106 33.92 -65.82 -16.39
C GLU A 106 35.09 -65.60 -15.41
N VAL A 107 34.96 -64.69 -14.44
CA VAL A 107 36.01 -64.40 -13.45
C VAL A 107 35.86 -65.30 -12.21
N GLN A 108 34.62 -65.66 -11.88
CA GLN A 108 34.27 -66.52 -10.75
C GLN A 108 34.81 -67.95 -10.91
N ASP A 109 34.71 -68.51 -12.11
CA ASP A 109 35.26 -69.83 -12.45
C ASP A 109 36.80 -69.86 -12.45
N TYR A 110 37.45 -68.74 -12.80
CA TYR A 110 38.91 -68.65 -12.84
C TYR A 110 39.55 -68.53 -11.43
N LEU A 111 38.83 -67.97 -10.45
CA LEU A 111 39.31 -67.77 -9.08
C LEU A 111 38.81 -68.84 -8.09
N GLY A 112 37.91 -69.74 -8.48
CA GLY A 112 37.39 -70.81 -7.61
C GLY A 112 36.54 -70.30 -6.43
N MET A 113 35.88 -69.15 -6.58
CA MET A 113 35.16 -68.46 -5.50
C MET A 113 33.62 -68.64 -5.56
N ASN A 114 33.13 -69.82 -5.95
CA ASN A 114 31.69 -70.03 -6.17
C ASN A 114 30.88 -70.34 -4.90
N THR A 115 31.53 -70.55 -3.75
CA THR A 115 30.88 -70.62 -2.43
C THR A 115 31.86 -70.19 -1.35
N LEU A 116 31.61 -69.06 -0.68
CA LEU A 116 32.30 -68.70 0.55
C LEU A 116 31.69 -69.53 1.69
N ASP A 117 32.20 -70.76 1.86
CA ASP A 117 31.81 -71.63 2.97
C ASP A 117 32.82 -71.45 4.12
N GLY A 118 32.33 -70.89 5.22
CA GLY A 118 33.10 -70.56 6.41
C GLY A 118 32.19 -70.49 7.62
N PHE A 119 32.70 -70.88 8.79
CA PHE A 119 31.91 -70.83 10.03
C PHE A 119 31.49 -69.39 10.33
N MET A 120 30.22 -69.08 10.08
CA MET A 120 29.59 -67.84 10.51
C MET A 120 28.77 -68.12 11.78
N PRO A 121 29.18 -67.57 12.93
CA PRO A 121 28.50 -67.83 14.20
C PRO A 121 27.06 -67.31 14.24
N TYR A 122 26.64 -66.57 13.21
CA TYR A 122 25.38 -65.88 13.08
C TYR A 122 24.50 -66.27 11.88
N GLN A 123 24.81 -67.38 11.23
CA GLN A 123 24.10 -67.87 10.05
C GLN A 123 22.61 -68.20 10.29
N ASP A 124 22.27 -68.72 11.48
CA ASP A 124 20.92 -69.19 11.80
C ASP A 124 20.00 -68.08 12.35
N ALA A 125 20.41 -66.81 12.31
CA ALA A 125 19.60 -65.70 12.80
C ALA A 125 18.40 -65.45 11.90
N ASP A 126 17.21 -65.32 12.51
CA ASP A 126 16.04 -64.80 11.83
C ASP A 126 16.09 -63.26 11.88
N ILE A 127 16.14 -62.64 10.70
CA ILE A 127 16.43 -61.21 10.52
C ILE A 127 15.24 -60.54 9.87
N THR A 128 14.80 -59.44 10.47
CA THR A 128 13.80 -58.56 9.87
C THR A 128 14.37 -57.14 9.81
N LEU A 129 14.43 -56.59 8.59
CA LEU A 129 14.83 -55.21 8.36
C LEU A 129 13.57 -54.34 8.23
N GLU A 130 13.57 -53.21 8.94
CA GLU A 130 12.48 -52.24 8.89
C GLU A 130 13.06 -50.85 8.62
N LYS A 131 12.32 -50.05 7.85
CA LYS A 131 12.61 -48.63 7.64
C LYS A 131 11.45 -47.79 8.15
N GLU A 132 11.76 -46.69 8.81
CA GLU A 132 10.78 -45.71 9.26
C GLU A 132 11.35 -44.31 9.00
N PHE A 133 10.65 -43.51 8.18
CA PHE A 133 11.07 -42.13 7.95
C PHE A 133 10.79 -41.30 9.19
N ILE A 134 11.71 -40.39 9.51
CA ILE A 134 11.53 -39.50 10.65
C ILE A 134 10.51 -38.43 10.25
N PRO A 135 9.39 -38.29 10.98
CA PRO A 135 8.31 -37.38 10.60
C PRO A 135 8.80 -35.94 10.36
N GLU A 136 9.64 -35.39 11.23
CA GLU A 136 10.13 -34.01 11.14
C GLU A 136 11.30 -33.81 10.14
N SER A 137 11.69 -34.85 9.39
CA SER A 137 12.85 -34.79 8.49
C SER A 137 12.50 -34.47 7.04
N HIS A 138 11.25 -34.12 6.74
CA HIS A 138 10.82 -33.77 5.38
C HIS A 138 11.27 -32.35 5.00
N LEU A 139 11.46 -32.10 3.71
CA LEU A 139 11.94 -30.82 3.21
C LEU A 139 10.91 -29.67 3.31
N SER A 140 9.64 -29.94 3.57
CA SER A 140 8.71 -28.83 3.90
C SER A 140 8.92 -28.26 5.30
N ASN A 141 9.69 -28.92 6.17
CA ASN A 141 10.12 -28.34 7.43
C ASN A 141 11.19 -27.28 7.15
N HIS A 142 10.90 -26.02 7.50
CA HIS A 142 11.76 -24.88 7.18
C HIS A 142 13.20 -25.06 7.68
N ALA A 143 13.38 -25.62 8.88
CA ALA A 143 14.72 -25.81 9.44
C ALA A 143 15.55 -26.81 8.63
N VAL A 144 14.92 -27.84 8.07
CA VAL A 144 15.58 -28.86 7.24
C VAL A 144 15.96 -28.26 5.89
N LEU A 145 15.02 -27.55 5.25
CA LEU A 145 15.25 -26.91 3.96
C LEU A 145 16.34 -25.84 4.04
N ASP A 146 16.25 -24.93 5.02
CA ASP A 146 17.24 -23.87 5.26
C ASP A 146 18.64 -24.45 5.50
N THR A 147 18.73 -25.58 6.20
CA THR A 147 20.02 -26.25 6.46
C THR A 147 20.62 -26.79 5.17
N GLN A 148 19.84 -27.49 4.34
CA GLN A 148 20.35 -28.00 3.06
C GLN A 148 20.70 -26.88 2.08
N ILE A 149 19.87 -25.85 1.98
CA ILE A 149 20.19 -24.65 1.18
C ILE A 149 21.46 -23.98 1.71
N GLY A 150 21.56 -23.83 3.04
CA GLY A 150 22.73 -23.26 3.70
C GLY A 150 24.01 -24.04 3.39
N ASP A 151 23.99 -25.37 3.46
CA ASP A 151 25.13 -26.23 3.12
C ASP A 151 25.46 -26.20 1.63
N PHE A 152 24.45 -26.14 0.76
CA PHE A 152 24.64 -25.94 -0.67
C PHE A 152 25.31 -24.58 -0.96
N MET A 153 24.92 -23.51 -0.27
CA MET A 153 25.42 -22.16 -0.54
C MET A 153 26.72 -21.82 0.20
N LYS A 154 27.06 -22.54 1.28
CA LYS A 154 28.16 -22.23 2.22
C LYS A 154 29.50 -21.88 1.55
N PHE A 155 29.84 -22.58 0.46
CA PHE A 155 31.08 -22.34 -0.29
C PHE A 155 30.89 -21.49 -1.55
N ARG A 156 29.66 -21.36 -2.05
CA ARG A 156 29.30 -20.57 -3.24
C ARG A 156 29.22 -19.08 -2.91
N ILE A 157 28.64 -18.75 -1.76
CA ILE A 157 28.48 -17.37 -1.29
C ILE A 157 29.79 -16.76 -0.82
N ALA A 158 30.74 -17.57 -0.33
CA ALA A 158 32.06 -17.06 0.02
C ALA A 158 32.74 -16.40 -1.20
N GLN A 159 32.50 -16.89 -2.41
CA GLN A 159 33.04 -16.29 -3.63
C GLN A 159 32.26 -15.02 -4.03
N GLY A 160 30.92 -15.05 -3.98
CA GLY A 160 30.07 -13.89 -4.27
C GLY A 160 30.18 -12.72 -3.25
N LEU A 161 30.36 -13.02 -1.96
CA LEU A 161 30.59 -12.01 -0.92
C LEU A 161 32.02 -11.42 -0.97
N LEU A 162 33.00 -12.14 -1.53
CA LEU A 162 34.36 -11.63 -1.69
C LEU A 162 34.51 -10.73 -2.92
N ASP A 163 33.75 -11.00 -4.00
CA ASP A 163 33.80 -10.21 -5.24
C ASP A 163 32.82 -9.01 -5.21
N ASP A 164 31.57 -9.18 -4.71
CA ASP A 164 30.51 -8.15 -4.71
C ASP A 164 29.91 -7.83 -3.31
N GLY A 165 30.35 -8.53 -2.25
CA GLY A 165 29.68 -8.49 -0.94
C GLY A 165 29.70 -7.15 -0.22
N THR A 166 30.67 -6.28 -0.53
CA THR A 166 30.68 -4.91 -0.02
C THR A 166 29.53 -4.07 -0.60
N GLU A 167 29.21 -4.22 -1.89
CA GLU A 167 28.15 -3.44 -2.53
C GLU A 167 26.76 -3.83 -2.01
N LEU A 168 26.48 -5.14 -1.86
CA LEU A 168 25.20 -5.60 -1.30
C LEU A 168 25.03 -5.14 0.16
N ILE A 169 26.07 -5.27 0.99
CA ILE A 169 26.03 -4.81 2.39
C ILE A 169 25.85 -3.29 2.45
N ASP A 170 26.55 -2.52 1.62
CA ASP A 170 26.41 -1.07 1.55
C ASP A 170 24.99 -0.67 1.13
N ASN A 171 24.38 -1.37 0.17
CA ASN A 171 23.01 -1.14 -0.26
C ASN A 171 21.98 -1.49 0.83
N ILE A 172 22.19 -2.59 1.56
CA ILE A 172 21.39 -2.98 2.73
C ILE A 172 21.48 -1.90 3.82
N SER A 173 22.69 -1.42 4.12
CA SER A 173 22.90 -0.33 5.10
C SER A 173 22.25 0.97 4.65
N GLN A 174 22.37 1.34 3.36
CA GLN A 174 21.69 2.51 2.82
C GLN A 174 20.18 2.43 2.99
N ILE A 175 19.57 1.27 2.69
CA ILE A 175 18.11 1.09 2.81
C ILE A 175 17.65 1.07 4.27
N GLN A 176 18.43 0.50 5.20
CA GLN A 176 18.15 0.63 6.64
C GLN A 176 18.12 2.09 7.07
N ASN A 177 19.05 2.90 6.57
CA ASN A 177 19.11 4.32 6.87
C ASN A 177 17.97 5.12 6.20
N LYS A 178 17.19 4.52 5.28
CA LYS A 178 15.99 5.13 4.69
C LYS A 178 14.70 4.87 5.48
N GLU A 179 14.71 4.03 6.51
CA GLU A 179 13.52 3.79 7.35
C GLU A 179 13.00 5.09 7.99
N ASN A 180 13.88 5.89 8.59
CA ASN A 180 13.48 7.14 9.24
C ASN A 180 13.19 8.25 8.22
N ASP A 181 13.86 8.26 7.06
CA ASP A 181 13.48 9.11 5.94
C ASP A 181 12.02 8.83 5.54
N GLY A 182 11.65 7.55 5.39
CA GLY A 182 10.29 7.12 5.08
C GLY A 182 9.26 7.57 6.11
N LYS A 183 9.55 7.39 7.41
CA LYS A 183 8.67 7.87 8.51
C LYS A 183 8.52 9.39 8.52
N ALA A 184 9.61 10.12 8.30
CA ALA A 184 9.59 11.58 8.23
C ALA A 184 8.78 12.07 7.04
N LEU A 185 8.93 11.43 5.88
CA LEU A 185 8.18 11.75 4.67
C LEU A 185 6.70 11.41 4.78
N ASP A 186 6.35 10.27 5.37
CA ASP A 186 4.95 9.91 5.63
C ASP A 186 4.25 10.97 6.48
N LYS A 187 4.84 11.32 7.63
CA LYS A 187 4.30 12.38 8.50
C LYS A 187 4.32 13.77 7.88
N LYS A 188 5.33 14.08 7.07
CA LYS A 188 5.36 15.32 6.30
C LYS A 188 4.20 15.36 5.30
N LEU A 189 4.00 14.30 4.53
CA LEU A 189 2.92 14.26 3.54
C LEU A 189 1.57 14.36 4.23
N GLU A 190 1.33 13.69 5.37
CA GLU A 190 0.14 13.88 6.20
C GLU A 190 -0.08 15.37 6.51
N LEU A 191 0.95 16.07 7.01
CA LEU A 191 0.91 17.51 7.30
C LEU A 191 0.58 18.33 6.05
N ASP A 192 1.24 18.06 4.92
CA ASP A 192 1.02 18.83 3.69
C ASP A 192 -0.41 18.67 3.15
N ASN A 193 -1.07 17.52 3.37
CA ASN A 193 -2.50 17.36 3.01
C ASN A 193 -3.41 18.20 3.91
N GLU A 194 -3.11 18.27 5.20
CA GLU A 194 -3.87 19.13 6.12
C GLU A 194 -3.72 20.60 5.72
N VAL A 195 -2.54 21.02 5.25
CA VAL A 195 -2.31 22.35 4.68
C VAL A 195 -3.05 22.56 3.35
N GLU A 196 -3.16 21.53 2.50
CA GLU A 196 -3.97 21.60 1.27
C GLU A 196 -5.47 21.77 1.57
N GLU A 197 -5.99 21.05 2.56
CA GLU A 197 -7.37 21.22 3.02
C GLU A 197 -7.60 22.61 3.64
N LEU A 198 -6.62 23.17 4.36
CA LEU A 198 -6.66 24.57 4.81
C LEU A 198 -6.80 25.54 3.64
N LEU A 199 -6.10 25.33 2.52
CA LEU A 199 -6.21 26.20 1.34
C LEU A 199 -7.64 26.19 0.77
N LYS A 200 -8.30 25.03 0.75
CA LYS A 200 -9.70 24.90 0.30
C LYS A 200 -10.67 25.60 1.23
N ILE A 201 -10.48 25.48 2.54
CA ILE A 201 -11.29 26.21 3.54
C ILE A 201 -11.05 27.71 3.39
N ALA A 202 -9.80 28.14 3.14
CA ALA A 202 -9.43 29.54 2.96
C ALA A 202 -10.13 30.14 1.74
N GLN A 203 -10.27 29.36 0.67
CA GLN A 203 -11.01 29.77 -0.53
C GLN A 203 -12.49 30.01 -0.22
N LYS A 204 -13.14 29.08 0.48
CA LYS A 204 -14.56 29.24 0.87
C LYS A 204 -14.75 30.45 1.76
N TYR A 205 -13.90 30.59 2.79
CA TYR A 205 -13.91 31.73 3.69
C TYR A 205 -13.72 33.06 2.94
N TYR A 206 -12.80 33.10 1.97
CA TYR A 206 -12.55 34.27 1.15
C TYR A 206 -13.78 34.68 0.32
N LEU A 207 -14.49 33.73 -0.30
CA LEU A 207 -15.68 34.02 -1.09
C LEU A 207 -16.77 34.68 -0.24
N GLU A 208 -17.03 34.15 0.97
CA GLU A 208 -17.99 34.77 1.88
C GLU A 208 -17.53 36.15 2.35
N LEU A 209 -16.24 36.30 2.66
CA LEU A 209 -15.69 37.58 3.11
C LEU A 209 -15.72 38.65 2.00
N LYS A 210 -15.51 38.24 0.74
CA LYS A 210 -15.63 39.11 -0.43
C LYS A 210 -17.05 39.63 -0.61
N ASP A 211 -18.05 38.77 -0.43
CA ASP A 211 -19.45 39.18 -0.51
C ASP A 211 -19.79 40.19 0.60
N ILE A 212 -19.28 39.98 1.82
CA ILE A 212 -19.46 40.94 2.92
C ILE A 212 -18.76 42.27 2.66
N LYS A 213 -17.57 42.25 2.03
CA LYS A 213 -16.87 43.48 1.64
C LYS A 213 -17.72 44.37 0.71
N ALA A 214 -18.55 43.77 -0.15
CA ALA A 214 -19.44 44.48 -1.06
C ALA A 214 -20.73 45.02 -0.39
N TYR A 215 -20.93 44.79 0.92
CA TYR A 215 -22.15 45.21 1.61
C TYR A 215 -22.40 46.74 1.57
N PRO A 216 -21.40 47.62 1.74
CA PRO A 216 -21.60 49.07 1.58
C PRO A 216 -22.11 49.44 0.19
N ASP A 217 -21.55 48.85 -0.86
CA ASP A 217 -21.96 49.10 -2.25
C ASP A 217 -23.42 48.62 -2.49
N TYR A 218 -23.85 47.55 -1.80
CA TYR A 218 -25.24 47.10 -1.78
C TYR A 218 -26.18 48.14 -1.15
N ILE A 219 -25.78 48.78 -0.04
CA ILE A 219 -26.57 49.86 0.59
C ILE A 219 -26.61 51.10 -0.30
N ASP A 220 -25.50 51.48 -0.92
CA ASP A 220 -25.48 52.56 -1.92
C ASP A 220 -26.44 52.26 -3.08
N GLY A 221 -26.51 51.01 -3.54
CA GLY A 221 -27.47 50.59 -4.56
C GLY A 221 -28.95 50.75 -4.15
N ILE A 222 -29.28 50.55 -2.87
CA ILE A 222 -30.63 50.84 -2.34
C ILE A 222 -30.88 52.35 -2.32
N ASN A 223 -29.90 53.14 -1.88
CA ASN A 223 -30.02 54.60 -1.86
C ASN A 223 -30.19 55.18 -3.27
N ASP A 224 -29.44 54.69 -4.25
CA ASP A 224 -29.57 55.09 -5.65
C ASP A 224 -30.97 54.75 -6.19
N ALA A 225 -31.49 53.55 -5.89
CA ALA A 225 -32.85 53.16 -6.28
C ALA A 225 -33.91 54.06 -5.62
N TYR A 226 -33.71 54.42 -4.35
CA TYR A 226 -34.61 55.33 -3.63
C TYR A 226 -34.61 56.73 -4.25
N MET A 227 -33.43 57.29 -4.54
CA MET A 227 -33.31 58.59 -5.21
C MET A 227 -33.95 58.60 -6.61
N LEU A 228 -33.86 57.49 -7.35
CA LEU A 228 -34.54 57.34 -8.64
C LEU A 228 -36.06 57.27 -8.48
N CYS A 229 -36.56 56.66 -7.40
CA CYS A 229 -37.98 56.61 -7.09
C CYS A 229 -38.54 58.01 -6.82
N ASP A 230 -37.90 58.75 -5.92
CA ASP A 230 -38.28 60.12 -5.55
C ASP A 230 -38.26 61.05 -6.78
N ALA A 231 -37.19 61.00 -7.58
CA ALA A 231 -37.09 61.76 -8.82
C ALA A 231 -38.17 61.37 -9.85
N GLY A 232 -38.51 60.08 -9.94
CA GLY A 232 -39.57 59.57 -10.80
C GLY A 232 -40.96 60.05 -10.36
N PHE A 233 -41.22 60.08 -9.06
CA PHE A 233 -42.47 60.60 -8.49
C PHE A 233 -42.59 62.10 -8.76
N GLU A 234 -41.53 62.88 -8.56
CA GLU A 234 -41.49 64.29 -8.93
C GLU A 234 -41.74 64.53 -10.43
N GLU A 235 -41.16 63.71 -11.32
CA GLU A 235 -41.43 63.80 -12.76
C GLU A 235 -42.90 63.54 -13.08
N ILE A 236 -43.51 62.53 -12.43
CA ILE A 236 -44.93 62.24 -12.58
C ILE A 236 -45.78 63.40 -12.07
N ILE A 237 -45.50 63.93 -10.87
CA ILE A 237 -46.26 65.04 -10.26
C ILE A 237 -46.24 66.28 -11.16
N ASN A 238 -45.11 66.56 -11.82
CA ASN A 238 -44.94 67.72 -12.69
C ASN A 238 -45.44 67.48 -14.14
N SER A 239 -45.97 66.29 -14.46
CA SER A 239 -46.47 65.96 -15.78
C SER A 239 -47.87 66.54 -16.04
N ASP A 240 -48.15 66.90 -17.30
CA ASP A 240 -49.49 67.32 -17.74
C ASP A 240 -50.55 66.24 -17.43
N ALA A 241 -50.18 64.96 -17.59
CA ALA A 241 -51.05 63.82 -17.32
C ALA A 241 -51.49 63.76 -15.85
N TYR A 242 -50.57 63.97 -14.90
CA TYR A 242 -50.92 64.00 -13.48
C TYR A 242 -51.74 65.24 -13.12
N MET A 243 -51.46 66.41 -13.71
CA MET A 243 -52.30 67.60 -13.51
C MET A 243 -53.74 67.38 -13.99
N HIS A 244 -53.92 66.80 -15.19
CA HIS A 244 -55.24 66.43 -15.70
C HIS A 244 -55.96 65.44 -14.77
N TYR A 245 -55.24 64.45 -14.26
CA TYR A 245 -55.77 63.49 -13.28
C TYR A 245 -56.19 64.16 -11.97
N ARG A 246 -55.31 64.97 -11.39
CA ARG A 246 -55.52 65.66 -10.11
C ARG A 246 -56.73 66.60 -10.18
N ASP A 247 -56.81 67.43 -11.21
CA ASP A 247 -57.92 68.38 -11.39
C ASP A 247 -59.26 67.64 -11.52
N TYR A 248 -59.27 66.52 -12.24
CA TYR A 248 -60.46 65.67 -12.38
C TYR A 248 -60.88 65.00 -11.06
N VAL A 249 -59.94 64.47 -10.28
CA VAL A 249 -60.23 63.80 -9.00
C VAL A 249 -60.70 64.78 -7.92
N LEU A 250 -60.22 66.02 -7.93
CA LEU A 250 -60.60 67.05 -6.97
C LEU A 250 -61.91 67.78 -7.31
N ALA A 251 -62.37 67.71 -8.56
CA ALA A 251 -63.62 68.31 -8.99
C ALA A 251 -64.85 67.52 -8.49
N ASP A 252 -65.96 68.21 -8.20
CA ASP A 252 -67.18 67.56 -7.72
C ASP A 252 -67.82 66.72 -8.84
N GLU A 253 -67.87 65.40 -8.63
CA GLU A 253 -68.40 64.43 -9.58
C GLU A 253 -69.86 64.74 -9.98
N ASN A 254 -70.69 65.24 -9.06
CA ASN A 254 -72.09 65.57 -9.35
C ASN A 254 -72.18 66.83 -10.22
N GLU A 255 -71.29 67.80 -10.01
CA GLU A 255 -71.25 69.04 -10.79
C GLU A 255 -70.70 68.79 -12.20
N ILE A 256 -69.68 67.93 -12.34
CA ILE A 256 -69.18 67.49 -13.66
C ILE A 256 -70.30 66.78 -14.43
N ASN A 257 -70.99 65.82 -13.80
CA ASN A 257 -72.07 65.09 -14.45
C ASN A 257 -73.23 66.01 -14.86
N ALA A 258 -73.60 66.99 -14.01
CA ALA A 258 -74.61 67.99 -14.35
C ALA A 258 -74.18 68.87 -15.54
N ALA A 259 -72.90 69.26 -15.61
CA ALA A 259 -72.37 70.02 -16.75
C ALA A 259 -72.32 69.18 -18.03
N LEU A 260 -72.00 67.88 -17.94
CA LEU A 260 -72.03 66.93 -19.06
C LEU A 260 -73.44 66.68 -19.58
N GLU A 261 -74.43 66.54 -18.69
CA GLU A 261 -75.84 66.42 -19.09
C GLU A 261 -76.29 67.66 -19.87
N LYS A 262 -75.95 68.87 -19.40
CA LYS A 262 -76.19 70.12 -20.13
C LYS A 262 -75.47 70.17 -21.48
N ARG A 263 -74.21 69.72 -21.55
CA ARG A 263 -73.47 69.62 -22.83
C ARG A 263 -74.15 68.67 -23.81
N SER A 264 -74.52 67.47 -23.35
CA SER A 264 -75.21 66.47 -24.18
C SER A 264 -76.57 66.98 -24.68
N HIS A 265 -77.33 67.67 -23.83
CA HIS A 265 -78.59 68.30 -24.22
C HIS A 265 -78.39 69.38 -25.29
N ASN A 266 -77.37 70.22 -25.13
CA ASN A 266 -77.01 71.27 -26.09
C ASN A 266 -76.49 70.70 -27.43
N GLU A 267 -75.84 69.54 -27.44
CA GLU A 267 -75.41 68.83 -28.65
C GLU A 267 -76.60 68.16 -29.39
N GLU A 268 -77.65 67.73 -28.67
CA GLU A 268 -78.83 67.06 -29.24
C GLU A 268 -79.96 68.01 -29.69
N ASP A 269 -80.12 69.18 -29.07
CA ASP A 269 -81.18 70.18 -29.35
C ASP A 269 -80.63 71.61 -29.46
N GLU A 270 -79.98 71.92 -30.60
CA GLU A 270 -79.35 73.24 -30.88
C GLU A 270 -80.33 74.42 -30.82
N GLU A 271 -81.64 74.20 -31.03
CA GLU A 271 -82.66 75.27 -31.01
C GLU A 271 -83.01 75.73 -29.58
N ASN A 272 -82.76 74.90 -28.55
CA ASN A 272 -83.04 75.17 -27.13
C ASN A 272 -81.80 75.05 -26.22
N ALA A 273 -80.61 75.36 -26.73
CA ALA A 273 -79.38 75.28 -25.95
C ALA A 273 -79.42 76.13 -24.66
N VAL A 274 -79.04 75.51 -23.53
CA VAL A 274 -78.94 76.14 -22.22
C VAL A 274 -77.55 76.77 -22.07
N GLU A 275 -77.48 78.04 -21.69
CA GLU A 275 -76.22 78.75 -21.50
C GLU A 275 -75.42 78.11 -20.34
N LEU A 276 -74.20 77.66 -20.63
CA LEU A 276 -73.28 77.09 -19.64
C LEU A 276 -72.68 78.23 -18.80
N THR A 277 -72.57 78.03 -17.49
CA THR A 277 -71.85 78.98 -16.64
C THR A 277 -70.33 78.90 -16.88
N GLU A 278 -69.59 79.92 -16.45
CA GLU A 278 -68.12 79.89 -16.51
C GLU A 278 -67.55 78.70 -15.72
N GLU A 279 -68.16 78.35 -14.57
CA GLU A 279 -67.81 77.19 -13.75
C GLU A 279 -68.13 75.86 -14.46
N GLU A 280 -69.29 75.73 -15.10
CA GLU A 280 -69.69 74.53 -15.86
C GLU A 280 -68.80 74.32 -17.08
N THR A 281 -68.37 75.40 -17.73
CA THR A 281 -67.42 75.36 -18.86
C THR A 281 -66.04 74.89 -18.40
N ALA A 282 -65.58 75.34 -17.23
CA ALA A 282 -64.31 74.90 -16.64
C ALA A 282 -64.34 73.42 -16.22
N LEU A 283 -65.44 72.94 -15.62
CA LEU A 283 -65.63 71.52 -15.26
C LEU A 283 -65.64 70.60 -16.49
N LEU A 284 -66.29 71.02 -17.59
CA LEU A 284 -66.26 70.31 -18.86
C LEU A 284 -64.84 70.26 -19.47
N GLN A 285 -64.07 71.34 -19.33
CA GLN A 285 -62.68 71.38 -19.78
C GLN A 285 -61.78 70.44 -18.97
N ILE A 286 -61.96 70.36 -17.64
CA ILE A 286 -61.27 69.40 -16.77
C ILE A 286 -61.61 67.96 -17.20
N TYR A 287 -62.89 67.66 -17.44
CA TYR A 287 -63.33 66.36 -17.92
C TYR A 287 -62.73 65.99 -19.28
N ASP A 288 -62.75 66.91 -20.25
CA ASP A 288 -62.22 66.67 -21.59
C ASP A 288 -60.70 66.50 -21.58
N ASN A 289 -59.97 67.29 -20.78
CA ASN A 289 -58.53 67.14 -20.60
C ASN A 289 -58.18 65.75 -20.03
N TYR A 290 -58.89 65.29 -19.01
CA TYR A 290 -58.71 63.96 -18.43
C TYR A 290 -59.13 62.81 -19.36
N ILE A 291 -60.27 62.91 -20.05
CA ILE A 291 -60.77 61.82 -20.90
C ILE A 291 -59.91 61.64 -22.16
N ASN A 292 -59.42 62.73 -22.74
CA ASN A 292 -58.62 62.69 -23.96
C ASN A 292 -57.15 62.33 -23.69
N ASP A 293 -56.69 62.41 -22.44
CA ASP A 293 -55.35 62.00 -22.02
C ASP A 293 -55.37 60.56 -21.49
N THR A 294 -54.82 59.63 -22.27
CA THR A 294 -54.74 58.22 -21.87
C THR A 294 -53.68 57.96 -20.78
N GLU A 295 -52.69 58.85 -20.62
CA GLU A 295 -51.65 58.72 -19.61
C GLU A 295 -52.12 59.26 -18.24
N ALA A 296 -53.11 60.16 -18.23
CA ALA A 296 -53.74 60.66 -17.01
C ALA A 296 -54.58 59.61 -16.23
N ARG A 297 -54.69 58.37 -16.75
CA ARG A 297 -55.53 57.33 -16.13
C ARG A 297 -54.93 56.83 -14.82
N LYS A 298 -55.79 56.62 -13.82
CA LYS A 298 -55.39 56.22 -12.46
C LYS A 298 -54.52 54.96 -12.45
N ASP A 299 -54.91 53.96 -13.23
CA ASP A 299 -54.19 52.69 -13.38
C ASP A 299 -52.80 52.91 -14.01
N LYS A 300 -52.69 53.78 -15.03
CA LYS A 300 -51.40 54.12 -15.66
C LYS A 300 -50.44 54.83 -14.73
N LEU A 301 -50.91 55.86 -14.04
CA LEU A 301 -50.11 56.59 -13.05
C LEU A 301 -49.72 55.68 -11.88
N SER A 302 -50.64 54.82 -11.42
CA SER A 302 -50.35 53.80 -10.40
C SER A 302 -49.27 52.83 -10.86
N ASP A 303 -49.38 52.28 -12.08
CA ASP A 303 -48.41 51.34 -12.65
C ASP A 303 -47.02 51.98 -12.80
N GLN A 304 -46.96 53.26 -13.20
CA GLN A 304 -45.71 54.01 -13.28
C GLN A 304 -45.07 54.19 -11.91
N MET A 305 -45.84 54.60 -10.90
CA MET A 305 -45.35 54.73 -9.52
C MET A 305 -44.93 53.38 -8.92
N ASP A 306 -45.68 52.31 -9.19
CA ASP A 306 -45.32 50.95 -8.77
C ASP A 306 -43.99 50.50 -9.39
N ALA A 307 -43.73 50.85 -10.66
CA ALA A 307 -42.48 50.52 -11.32
C ALA A 307 -41.26 51.17 -10.64
N TYR A 308 -41.41 52.40 -10.14
CA TYR A 308 -40.35 53.09 -9.39
C TYR A 308 -40.14 52.49 -7.99
N ILE A 309 -41.22 52.19 -7.25
CA ILE A 309 -41.12 51.50 -5.95
C ILE A 309 -40.46 50.13 -6.11
N LEU A 310 -40.76 49.41 -7.19
CA LEU A 310 -40.17 48.12 -7.50
C LEU A 310 -38.63 48.18 -7.61
N LEU A 311 -38.06 49.31 -8.05
CA LEU A 311 -36.59 49.47 -8.13
C LEU A 311 -35.94 49.29 -6.75
N ILE A 312 -36.56 49.82 -5.69
CA ILE A 312 -36.09 49.68 -4.31
C ILE A 312 -36.26 48.24 -3.83
N GLU A 313 -37.43 47.64 -4.11
CA GLU A 313 -37.72 46.24 -3.74
C GLU A 313 -36.78 45.24 -4.44
N ASP A 314 -36.36 45.53 -5.67
CA ASP A 314 -35.39 44.74 -6.43
C ASP A 314 -33.96 44.99 -5.93
N ALA A 315 -33.59 46.25 -5.66
CA ALA A 315 -32.29 46.59 -5.06
C ALA A 315 -32.08 45.87 -3.72
N LYS A 316 -33.11 45.77 -2.87
CA LYS A 316 -33.11 45.01 -1.61
C LYS A 316 -32.80 43.52 -1.77
N LYS A 317 -33.02 42.95 -2.96
CA LYS A 317 -32.82 41.51 -3.25
C LYS A 317 -31.55 41.23 -4.06
N THR A 318 -30.70 42.24 -4.25
CA THR A 318 -29.48 42.14 -5.06
C THR A 318 -28.54 41.04 -4.54
N VAL A 319 -27.79 40.43 -5.45
CA VAL A 319 -26.77 39.41 -5.18
C VAL A 319 -25.38 39.99 -5.51
N PRO A 320 -24.29 39.59 -4.84
CA PRO A 320 -24.15 38.38 -4.01
C PRO A 320 -24.49 38.55 -2.52
N ILE A 321 -24.71 39.77 -2.04
CA ILE A 321 -25.00 40.09 -0.64
C ILE A 321 -26.26 40.96 -0.52
N ASN A 322 -27.10 40.68 0.48
CA ASN A 322 -28.25 41.48 0.87
C ASN A 322 -28.63 41.25 2.34
N VAL A 323 -29.60 42.03 2.84
CA VAL A 323 -30.07 41.96 4.23
C VAL A 323 -30.57 40.57 4.67
N THR A 324 -31.06 39.77 3.73
CA THR A 324 -31.63 38.44 4.02
C THR A 324 -30.57 37.34 4.05
N ASN A 325 -29.59 37.37 3.15
CA ASN A 325 -28.55 36.34 3.07
C ASN A 325 -27.31 36.64 3.95
N TYR A 326 -27.13 37.88 4.41
CA TYR A 326 -26.02 38.27 5.29
C TYR A 326 -25.88 37.40 6.57
N PRO A 327 -26.96 37.05 7.31
CA PRO A 327 -26.83 36.18 8.48
C PRO A 327 -26.25 34.80 8.15
N ASP A 328 -26.58 34.25 6.98
CA ASP A 328 -26.02 32.99 6.49
C ASP A 328 -24.54 33.14 6.14
N LYS A 329 -24.14 34.24 5.49
CA LYS A 329 -22.73 34.57 5.22
C LYS A 329 -21.89 34.62 6.49
N ILE A 330 -22.41 35.25 7.55
CA ILE A 330 -21.74 35.30 8.86
C ILE A 330 -21.65 33.93 9.51
N ARG A 331 -22.73 33.14 9.44
CA ARG A 331 -22.76 31.76 9.96
C ARG A 331 -21.68 30.91 9.27
N ASP A 332 -21.59 31.00 7.95
CA ASP A 332 -20.62 30.25 7.15
C ASP A 332 -19.18 30.73 7.43
N LEU A 333 -18.93 32.05 7.59
CA LEU A 333 -17.63 32.56 8.03
C LEU A 333 -17.20 32.01 9.39
N LYS A 334 -18.11 31.97 10.37
CA LYS A 334 -17.83 31.39 11.69
C LYS A 334 -17.51 29.90 11.58
N GLU A 335 -18.30 29.16 10.82
CA GLU A 335 -18.08 27.73 10.59
C GLU A 335 -16.71 27.46 9.96
N TYR A 336 -16.36 28.20 8.89
CA TYR A 336 -15.05 28.08 8.26
C TYR A 336 -13.91 28.54 9.18
N GLY A 337 -14.12 29.57 10.01
CA GLY A 337 -13.17 30.00 11.04
C GLY A 337 -12.93 28.92 12.11
N ASP A 338 -13.96 28.21 12.54
CA ASP A 338 -13.86 27.08 13.46
C ASP A 338 -13.15 25.89 12.81
N GLN A 339 -13.43 25.60 11.54
CA GLN A 339 -12.71 24.57 10.77
C GLN A 339 -11.23 24.89 10.63
N MET A 340 -10.85 26.16 10.43
CA MET A 340 -9.46 26.63 10.42
C MET A 340 -8.74 26.35 11.74
N ASN A 341 -9.40 26.64 12.87
CA ASN A 341 -8.85 26.36 14.20
C ASN A 341 -8.68 24.85 14.45
N ALA A 342 -9.65 24.02 14.07
CA ALA A 342 -9.54 22.57 14.22
C ALA A 342 -8.36 21.99 13.40
N LYS A 343 -8.16 22.51 12.19
CA LYS A 343 -7.02 22.15 11.34
C LYS A 343 -5.69 22.64 11.93
N LYS A 344 -5.65 23.83 12.54
CA LYS A 344 -4.48 24.33 13.27
C LYS A 344 -4.03 23.34 14.34
N GLU A 345 -4.92 22.86 15.21
CA GLU A 345 -4.58 21.89 16.26
C GLU A 345 -4.02 20.57 15.70
N THR A 346 -4.62 20.10 14.60
CA THR A 346 -4.17 18.89 13.89
C THR A 346 -2.76 19.07 13.33
N ILE A 347 -2.49 20.20 12.66
CA ILE A 347 -1.17 20.51 12.09
C ILE A 347 -0.11 20.68 13.18
N GLN A 348 -0.43 21.32 14.31
CA GLN A 348 0.49 21.43 15.45
C GLN A 348 0.88 20.06 16.01
N THR A 349 -0.07 19.12 16.06
CA THR A 349 0.19 17.74 16.49
C THR A 349 1.14 17.04 15.53
N LEU A 350 0.85 17.09 14.22
CA LEU A 350 1.68 16.49 13.18
C LEU A 350 3.08 17.10 13.12
N GLU A 351 3.19 18.42 13.29
CA GLU A 351 4.46 19.11 13.37
C GLU A 351 5.29 18.63 14.58
N ALA A 352 4.68 18.50 15.75
CA ALA A 352 5.38 18.03 16.94
C ALA A 352 5.88 16.59 16.77
N GLU A 353 5.05 15.72 16.19
CA GLU A 353 5.44 14.35 15.82
C GLU A 353 6.61 14.34 14.83
N LEU A 354 6.55 15.18 13.79
CA LEU A 354 7.59 15.29 12.77
C LEU A 354 8.90 15.82 13.35
N LYS A 355 8.86 16.88 14.17
CA LYS A 355 10.03 17.38 14.94
C LYS A 355 10.63 16.27 15.81
N GLY A 356 9.79 15.41 16.40
CA GLY A 356 10.22 14.22 17.14
C GLY A 356 11.00 13.22 16.29
N ILE A 357 10.50 12.89 15.10
CA ILE A 357 11.16 11.96 14.15
C ILE A 357 12.50 12.53 13.66
N LEU A 358 12.54 13.82 13.30
CA LEU A 358 13.73 14.51 12.79
C LEU A 358 14.90 14.54 13.78
N ASN A 359 14.64 14.37 15.08
CA ASN A 359 15.68 14.32 16.11
C ASN A 359 16.40 12.96 16.22
N SER A 360 15.99 11.95 15.43
CA SER A 360 16.70 10.67 15.36
C SER A 360 18.07 10.79 14.65
N GLN A 361 19.01 9.88 14.95
CA GLN A 361 20.40 9.94 14.45
C GLN A 361 20.59 9.44 13.01
N ASP A 362 19.57 8.83 12.39
CA ASP A 362 19.69 8.13 11.10
C ASP A 362 18.70 8.70 10.06
N ILE A 363 18.77 10.01 9.79
CA ILE A 363 17.98 10.70 8.74
C ILE A 363 18.93 11.42 7.80
N THR A 364 18.61 11.44 6.50
CA THR A 364 19.40 12.16 5.50
C THR A 364 19.45 13.67 5.82
N ASP A 365 20.65 14.23 5.95
CA ASP A 365 20.86 15.63 6.37
C ASP A 365 20.13 16.67 5.51
N SER A 366 20.12 16.49 4.18
CA SER A 366 19.41 17.38 3.25
C SER A 366 17.90 17.35 3.45
N LEU A 367 17.33 16.15 3.61
CA LEU A 367 15.92 15.95 3.93
C LEU A 367 15.58 16.63 5.26
N LYS A 368 16.36 16.35 6.31
CA LYS A 368 16.15 16.95 7.63
C LYS A 368 16.14 18.48 7.58
N LYS A 369 17.17 19.09 6.98
CA LYS A 369 17.27 20.55 6.87
C LYS A 369 16.11 21.14 6.06
N GLY A 370 15.77 20.50 4.94
CA GLY A 370 14.67 20.96 4.10
C GLY A 370 13.31 20.91 4.80
N ILE A 371 13.02 19.84 5.54
CA ILE A 371 11.80 19.75 6.35
C ILE A 371 11.83 20.77 7.50
N GLU A 372 12.95 20.95 8.19
CA GLU A 372 13.09 21.95 9.26
C GLU A 372 12.85 23.38 8.76
N GLU A 373 13.27 23.70 7.52
CA GLU A 373 13.00 25.00 6.89
C GLU A 373 11.50 25.18 6.58
N GLN A 374 10.83 24.15 6.07
CA GLN A 374 9.38 24.18 5.85
C GLN A 374 8.59 24.27 7.15
N LEU A 375 9.02 23.60 8.21
CA LEU A 375 8.36 23.68 9.51
C LEU A 375 8.41 25.10 10.11
N LYS A 376 9.46 25.87 9.84
CA LYS A 376 9.48 27.31 10.21
C LYS A 376 8.38 28.09 9.48
N LYS A 377 8.04 27.71 8.25
CA LYS A 377 6.92 28.31 7.50
C LYS A 377 5.55 27.86 8.02
N VAL A 378 5.45 26.65 8.54
CA VAL A 378 4.27 26.18 9.28
C VAL A 378 4.11 26.94 10.60
N ASP A 379 5.19 27.20 11.33
CA ASP A 379 5.16 28.04 12.54
C ASP A 379 4.64 29.46 12.22
N GLU A 380 5.07 30.07 11.09
CA GLU A 380 4.59 31.37 10.61
C GLU A 380 3.07 31.38 10.28
N LEU A 381 2.53 30.24 9.82
CA LEU A 381 1.12 30.09 9.45
C LEU A 381 0.18 30.19 10.66
N PHE A 382 0.59 29.71 11.84
CA PHE A 382 -0.31 29.60 12.99
C PHE A 382 -0.85 30.94 13.50
N SER A 383 -0.07 32.03 13.35
CA SER A 383 -0.53 33.38 13.70
C SER A 383 -1.60 33.88 12.72
N GLN A 384 -1.53 33.51 11.45
CA GLN A 384 -2.54 33.89 10.46
C GLN A 384 -3.85 33.14 10.66
N LEU A 385 -3.79 31.86 11.07
CA LEU A 385 -5.00 31.06 11.31
C LEU A 385 -5.89 31.62 12.42
N GLU A 386 -5.33 32.34 13.40
CA GLU A 386 -6.10 32.98 14.47
C GLU A 386 -6.97 34.14 13.98
N LEU A 387 -6.64 34.74 12.84
CA LEU A 387 -7.34 35.91 12.31
C LEU A 387 -8.70 35.56 11.69
N TYR A 388 -8.87 34.33 11.17
CA TYR A 388 -10.12 33.88 10.55
C TYR A 388 -11.33 33.97 11.51
N PRO A 389 -11.32 33.28 12.68
CA PRO A 389 -12.42 33.40 13.64
C PRO A 389 -12.56 34.81 14.23
N GLN A 390 -11.45 35.58 14.32
CA GLN A 390 -11.48 36.95 14.83
C GLN A 390 -12.22 37.90 13.87
N ILE A 391 -11.97 37.79 12.57
CA ILE A 391 -12.68 38.58 11.55
C ILE A 391 -14.18 38.25 11.58
N ALA A 392 -14.53 36.96 11.59
CA ALA A 392 -15.93 36.55 11.65
C ALA A 392 -16.64 37.09 12.91
N SER A 393 -15.96 37.07 14.05
CA SER A 393 -16.49 37.63 15.31
C SER A 393 -16.60 39.15 15.26
N TYR A 394 -15.59 39.83 14.71
CA TYR A 394 -15.59 41.29 14.55
C TYR A 394 -16.79 41.76 13.72
N ILE A 395 -17.03 41.14 12.56
CA ILE A 395 -18.12 41.51 11.67
C ILE A 395 -19.46 41.25 12.37
N ASP A 396 -19.62 40.09 13.02
CA ASP A 396 -20.88 39.77 13.72
C ASP A 396 -21.19 40.74 14.88
N GLU A 397 -20.19 41.10 15.69
CA GLU A 397 -20.36 42.00 16.82
C GLU A 397 -20.69 43.44 16.38
N ASN A 398 -20.19 43.86 15.22
CA ASN A 398 -20.31 45.25 14.77
C ASN A 398 -21.48 45.48 13.81
N ASP A 399 -21.75 44.54 12.91
CA ASP A 399 -22.58 44.80 11.73
C ASP A 399 -23.90 43.99 11.70
N THR A 400 -24.02 42.90 12.47
CA THR A 400 -25.27 42.10 12.51
C THR A 400 -26.48 42.89 13.03
N ALA A 401 -26.27 43.78 14.01
CA ALA A 401 -27.33 44.68 14.46
C ALA A 401 -27.65 45.75 13.40
N GLN A 402 -26.62 46.24 12.70
CA GLN A 402 -26.77 47.25 11.66
C GLN A 402 -27.48 46.70 10.43
N ASN A 403 -27.24 45.45 10.02
CA ASN A 403 -27.98 44.75 8.97
C ASN A 403 -29.50 44.74 9.24
N ARG A 404 -29.91 44.43 10.48
CA ARG A 404 -31.34 44.49 10.88
C ARG A 404 -31.89 45.91 10.87
N SER A 405 -31.08 46.90 11.24
CA SER A 405 -31.47 48.31 11.15
C SER A 405 -31.74 48.70 9.70
N TYR A 406 -30.82 48.39 8.78
CA TYR A 406 -30.99 48.66 7.36
C TYR A 406 -32.19 47.94 6.74
N ASP A 407 -32.46 46.69 7.13
CA ASP A 407 -33.65 45.96 6.67
C ASP A 407 -34.96 46.69 7.03
N SER A 408 -35.07 47.12 8.30
CA SER A 408 -36.21 47.90 8.80
C SER A 408 -36.29 49.28 8.15
N GLU A 409 -35.17 50.01 8.07
CA GLU A 409 -35.10 51.34 7.46
C GLU A 409 -35.48 51.28 5.96
N THR A 410 -35.13 50.19 5.26
CA THR A 410 -35.53 49.96 3.86
C THR A 410 -37.03 49.69 3.73
N ASP A 411 -37.60 48.89 4.65
CA ASP A 411 -39.05 48.66 4.69
C ASP A 411 -39.81 49.96 5.00
N ASP A 412 -39.30 50.79 5.89
CA ASP A 412 -39.86 52.10 6.21
C ASP A 412 -39.84 53.04 5.00
N ILE A 413 -38.73 53.06 4.22
CA ILE A 413 -38.64 53.80 2.94
C ILE A 413 -39.72 53.31 1.97
N ILE A 414 -39.83 52.00 1.74
CA ILE A 414 -40.81 51.42 0.82
C ILE A 414 -42.25 51.74 1.28
N GLU A 415 -42.53 51.69 2.58
CA GLU A 415 -43.86 52.04 3.12
C GLU A 415 -44.15 53.54 2.95
N CYS A 416 -43.16 54.41 3.13
CA CYS A 416 -43.28 55.85 2.91
C CYS A 416 -43.66 56.17 1.46
N GLU A 417 -42.94 55.59 0.50
CA GLU A 417 -43.23 55.76 -0.94
C GLU A 417 -44.62 55.22 -1.31
N LYS A 418 -45.04 54.11 -0.71
CA LYS A 418 -46.41 53.56 -0.90
C LYS A 418 -47.49 54.53 -0.37
N LYS A 419 -47.28 55.17 0.78
CA LYS A 419 -48.20 56.18 1.33
C LYS A 419 -48.22 57.46 0.50
N GLN A 420 -47.07 57.88 -0.02
CA GLN A 420 -46.97 59.01 -0.93
C GLN A 420 -47.78 58.73 -2.21
N LYS A 421 -47.56 57.55 -2.82
CA LYS A 421 -48.37 57.08 -3.95
C LYS A 421 -49.86 57.11 -3.65
N GLU A 422 -50.30 56.55 -2.53
CA GLU A 422 -51.73 56.54 -2.14
C GLU A 422 -52.31 57.96 -2.03
N SER A 423 -51.57 58.88 -1.41
CA SER A 423 -51.98 60.29 -1.26
C SER A 423 -52.10 61.01 -2.60
N LEU A 424 -51.10 60.83 -3.49
CA LEU A 424 -51.10 61.38 -4.84
C LEU A 424 -52.27 60.83 -5.66
N LEU A 425 -52.58 59.54 -5.53
CA LEU A 425 -53.74 58.92 -6.17
C LEU A 425 -55.09 59.37 -5.59
N GLU A 426 -55.13 59.97 -4.40
CA GLU A 426 -56.30 60.69 -3.87
C GLU A 426 -56.37 62.15 -4.35
N GLY A 427 -55.42 62.60 -5.17
CA GLY A 427 -55.33 63.98 -5.68
C GLY A 427 -54.80 64.98 -4.63
N LYS A 428 -54.26 64.50 -3.52
CA LYS A 428 -53.73 65.32 -2.43
C LYS A 428 -52.21 65.45 -2.53
N ASP A 429 -51.69 66.56 -2.03
CA ASP A 429 -50.25 66.70 -1.82
C ASP A 429 -49.85 65.85 -0.60
N TYR A 430 -48.68 65.22 -0.65
CA TYR A 430 -48.17 64.43 0.47
C TYR A 430 -47.58 65.36 1.54
N GLU A 431 -48.14 65.32 2.76
CA GLU A 431 -47.80 66.27 3.84
C GLU A 431 -46.85 65.68 4.90
N GLU A 432 -46.59 64.37 4.86
CA GLU A 432 -45.65 63.71 5.78
C GLU A 432 -44.20 63.86 5.31
N GLU A 433 -43.24 63.79 6.24
CA GLU A 433 -41.81 63.88 5.92
C GLU A 433 -41.33 62.58 5.26
N LEU A 434 -40.67 62.69 4.10
CA LEU A 434 -40.08 61.54 3.40
C LEU A 434 -39.00 60.86 4.26
N ALA A 435 -38.86 59.56 4.09
CA ALA A 435 -37.82 58.80 4.77
C ALA A 435 -36.42 59.30 4.36
N SER A 436 -35.46 59.30 5.29
CA SER A 436 -34.08 59.66 4.95
C SER A 436 -33.37 58.48 4.27
N PRO A 437 -32.42 58.73 3.33
CA PRO A 437 -31.56 57.69 2.79
C PRO A 437 -30.77 56.96 3.88
N LEU A 438 -30.41 55.71 3.61
CA LEU A 438 -29.64 54.87 4.52
C LEU A 438 -28.23 55.44 4.73
N ASP A 439 -27.81 55.60 5.98
CA ASP A 439 -26.46 56.11 6.30
C ASP A 439 -25.42 54.99 6.24
N VAL A 440 -24.77 54.85 5.09
CA VAL A 440 -23.74 53.83 4.79
C VAL A 440 -22.58 53.88 5.79
N ASN A 441 -22.28 55.03 6.39
CA ASN A 441 -21.17 55.20 7.34
C ASN A 441 -21.40 54.47 8.68
N LYS A 442 -22.63 54.00 8.96
CA LYS A 442 -22.89 53.15 10.12
C LYS A 442 -22.30 51.75 9.97
N TRP A 443 -22.01 51.31 8.74
CA TRP A 443 -21.38 50.02 8.48
C TRP A 443 -19.89 50.06 8.78
N LYS A 444 -19.38 49.16 9.62
CA LYS A 444 -17.97 49.13 9.96
C LYS A 444 -17.23 48.18 9.04
N LYS A 445 -16.29 48.70 8.26
CA LYS A 445 -15.51 47.87 7.35
C LYS A 445 -14.47 47.09 8.16
N PHE A 446 -14.47 45.77 8.06
CA PHE A 446 -13.40 44.96 8.66
C PHE A 446 -12.01 45.37 8.12
N GLU A 447 -11.95 45.92 6.90
CA GLU A 447 -10.73 46.46 6.29
C GLU A 447 -10.13 47.66 7.04
N ASP A 448 -10.88 48.30 7.95
CA ASP A 448 -10.35 49.37 8.80
C ASP A 448 -9.36 48.83 9.84
N VAL A 449 -9.39 47.52 10.11
CA VAL A 449 -8.39 46.81 10.93
C VAL A 449 -7.27 46.32 10.02
N VAL A 450 -6.05 46.83 10.24
CA VAL A 450 -4.88 46.59 9.36
C VAL A 450 -4.59 45.10 9.17
N GLU A 451 -4.67 44.31 10.23
CA GLU A 451 -4.44 42.86 10.20
C GLU A 451 -5.48 42.14 9.33
N TYR A 452 -6.75 42.56 9.39
CA TYR A 452 -7.84 41.95 8.64
C TYR A 452 -7.77 42.32 7.16
N ALA A 453 -7.48 43.59 6.85
CA ALA A 453 -7.21 44.04 5.49
C ALA A 453 -6.00 43.30 4.89
N THR A 454 -4.96 43.07 5.68
CA THR A 454 -3.77 42.33 5.23
C THR A 454 -4.11 40.88 4.87
N LEU A 455 -4.89 40.19 5.72
CA LEU A 455 -5.34 38.84 5.41
C LEU A 455 -6.23 38.81 4.17
N TYR A 456 -7.24 39.69 4.07
CA TYR A 456 -8.12 39.77 2.91
C TYR A 456 -7.33 39.96 1.61
N ASN A 457 -6.40 40.92 1.57
CA ASN A 457 -5.56 41.18 0.40
C ASN A 457 -4.67 39.97 0.04
N SER A 458 -4.22 39.18 1.02
CA SER A 458 -3.47 37.95 0.78
C SER A 458 -4.34 36.86 0.13
N LEU A 459 -5.61 36.74 0.57
CA LEU A 459 -6.57 35.77 0.04
C LEU A 459 -7.02 36.16 -1.37
N GLU A 460 -7.33 37.44 -1.60
CA GLU A 460 -7.68 37.97 -2.91
C GLU A 460 -6.57 37.69 -3.94
N LYS A 461 -5.31 37.96 -3.60
CA LYS A 461 -4.17 37.62 -4.47
C LYS A 461 -3.99 36.11 -4.67
N THR A 462 -4.35 35.29 -3.69
CA THR A 462 -4.27 33.83 -3.78
C THR A 462 -5.31 33.28 -4.77
N PHE A 463 -6.55 33.80 -4.72
CA PHE A 463 -7.67 33.21 -5.43
C PHE A 463 -8.08 33.92 -6.73
N GLU A 464 -7.94 35.24 -6.84
CA GLU A 464 -8.52 36.03 -7.94
C GLU A 464 -7.53 36.50 -9.02
N GLY A 465 -6.24 36.24 -8.86
CA GLY A 465 -5.25 36.55 -9.90
C GLY A 465 -5.31 35.58 -11.09
N GLU A 466 -5.38 36.13 -12.31
CA GLU A 466 -4.88 35.47 -13.52
C GLU A 466 -3.36 35.43 -13.41
N GLY A 467 -2.84 34.28 -13.02
CA GLY A 467 -1.40 34.04 -13.06
C GLY A 467 -0.97 33.88 -14.50
N ASP A 468 0.02 34.66 -14.93
CA ASP A 468 0.84 34.31 -16.09
C ASP A 468 1.39 32.87 -15.92
N ASP A 469 1.79 32.21 -17.01
CA ASP A 469 2.32 30.84 -17.02
C ASP A 469 3.52 30.67 -16.06
N SER A 470 4.20 31.79 -15.73
CA SER A 470 5.32 31.87 -14.80
C SER A 470 4.93 31.93 -13.31
N SER A 471 3.64 32.10 -12.97
CA SER A 471 3.17 32.25 -11.59
C SER A 471 3.23 30.94 -10.79
N ALA A 472 3.48 31.02 -9.48
CA ALA A 472 3.50 29.85 -8.60
C ALA A 472 2.18 29.06 -8.60
N LYS A 473 1.03 29.74 -8.78
CA LYS A 473 -0.29 29.12 -8.91
C LYS A 473 -0.40 28.28 -10.20
N SER A 474 0.06 28.82 -11.33
CA SER A 474 0.11 28.08 -12.60
C SER A 474 1.03 26.87 -12.49
N LYS A 475 2.22 27.05 -11.88
CA LYS A 475 3.18 25.97 -11.64
C LYS A 475 2.64 24.87 -10.72
N LYS A 476 1.89 25.20 -9.68
CA LYS A 476 1.19 24.19 -8.84
C LYS A 476 0.21 23.37 -9.69
N LYS A 477 -0.61 24.02 -10.51
CA LYS A 477 -1.57 23.34 -11.38
C LYS A 477 -0.88 22.44 -12.42
N GLU A 478 0.16 22.94 -13.09
CA GLU A 478 1.00 22.17 -14.03
C GLU A 478 1.61 20.94 -13.34
N ALA A 479 2.08 21.09 -12.10
CA ALA A 479 2.64 20.03 -11.28
C ALA A 479 1.59 18.95 -10.93
N GLU A 480 0.40 19.35 -10.49
CA GLU A 480 -0.70 18.44 -10.17
C GLU A 480 -1.18 17.64 -11.40
N GLU A 481 -1.37 18.31 -12.54
CA GLU A 481 -1.74 17.67 -13.81
C GLU A 481 -0.67 16.68 -14.29
N LEU A 482 0.61 17.05 -14.19
CA LEU A 482 1.72 16.16 -14.54
C LEU A 482 1.80 14.96 -13.59
N THR A 483 1.60 15.18 -12.28
CA THR A 483 1.55 14.09 -11.29
C THR A 483 0.44 13.10 -11.63
N GLU A 484 -0.78 13.58 -11.91
CA GLU A 484 -1.90 12.72 -12.28
C GLU A 484 -1.60 11.93 -13.57
N LYS A 485 -1.06 12.60 -14.59
CA LYS A 485 -0.63 11.96 -15.84
C LYS A 485 0.38 10.84 -15.59
N GLN A 486 1.41 11.09 -14.79
CA GLN A 486 2.45 10.10 -14.47
C GLN A 486 1.90 8.93 -13.64
N GLN A 487 1.01 9.18 -12.68
CA GLN A 487 0.36 8.11 -11.90
C GLN A 487 -0.52 7.22 -12.77
N ASN A 488 -1.17 7.78 -13.79
CA ASN A 488 -2.00 7.02 -14.73
C ASN A 488 -1.20 5.97 -15.53
N GLU A 489 0.10 6.19 -15.76
CA GLU A 489 0.96 5.24 -16.49
C GLU A 489 1.19 3.91 -15.73
N LEU A 490 0.94 3.87 -14.42
CA LEU A 490 1.16 2.70 -13.55
C LEU A 490 -0.14 2.08 -13.03
N LYS A 491 -1.30 2.52 -13.54
CA LYS A 491 -2.62 2.00 -13.12
C LYS A 491 -2.92 0.60 -13.64
N GLU A 492 -2.38 0.24 -14.81
CA GLU A 492 -2.62 -1.06 -15.40
C GLU A 492 -1.85 -2.16 -14.67
N ASN A 493 -2.40 -3.38 -14.70
CA ASN A 493 -1.70 -4.56 -14.18
C ASN A 493 -0.47 -4.84 -15.02
N GLU A 494 0.59 -5.33 -14.37
CA GLU A 494 1.79 -5.73 -15.09
C GLU A 494 1.46 -6.85 -16.10
N PRO A 495 1.81 -6.67 -17.39
CA PRO A 495 1.62 -7.70 -18.39
C PRO A 495 2.53 -8.89 -18.05
N THR A 496 2.00 -10.10 -18.26
CA THR A 496 2.73 -11.33 -17.99
C THR A 496 2.26 -12.46 -18.90
N THR A 497 3.18 -13.36 -19.20
CA THR A 497 2.87 -14.65 -19.80
C THR A 497 3.02 -15.79 -18.80
N ALA A 498 3.49 -15.52 -17.57
CA ALA A 498 3.71 -16.53 -16.55
C ALA A 498 2.40 -17.24 -16.18
N ARG A 499 2.50 -18.52 -15.81
CA ARG A 499 1.34 -19.33 -15.42
C ARG A 499 0.83 -18.90 -14.06
N ASP A 500 -0.43 -19.20 -13.77
CA ASP A 500 -0.96 -19.12 -12.42
C ASP A 500 -0.84 -20.48 -11.71
N ILE A 501 -0.83 -20.43 -10.37
CA ILE A 501 -0.87 -21.61 -9.51
C ILE A 501 -2.34 -22.04 -9.36
N PRO A 502 -2.70 -23.30 -9.68
CA PRO A 502 -4.04 -23.83 -9.42
C PRO A 502 -4.46 -23.69 -7.95
N GLU A 503 -5.68 -23.20 -7.68
CA GLU A 503 -6.20 -23.01 -6.30
C GLU A 503 -6.19 -24.33 -5.50
N GLU A 504 -6.34 -25.47 -6.18
CA GLU A 504 -6.35 -26.81 -5.59
C GLU A 504 -5.03 -27.23 -4.93
N PHE A 505 -3.91 -26.55 -5.22
CA PHE A 505 -2.62 -26.83 -4.60
C PHE A 505 -2.47 -26.18 -3.20
N GLY A 506 -3.36 -25.25 -2.84
CA GLY A 506 -3.43 -24.72 -1.47
C GLY A 506 -2.27 -23.83 -1.02
N TYR A 507 -1.44 -23.32 -1.95
CA TYR A 507 -0.29 -22.49 -1.61
C TYR A 507 -0.64 -21.03 -1.25
N GLY A 508 -1.04 -20.24 -2.24
CA GLY A 508 -1.17 -18.79 -2.13
C GLY A 508 -2.58 -18.31 -1.80
N ASN A 509 -2.66 -17.07 -1.30
CA ASN A 509 -3.93 -16.39 -1.07
C ASN A 509 -4.49 -15.81 -2.38
N ARG A 510 -5.80 -15.55 -2.45
CA ARG A 510 -6.39 -14.73 -3.52
C ARG A 510 -5.80 -13.32 -3.45
N GLY A 511 -5.32 -12.83 -4.59
CA GLY A 511 -4.53 -11.61 -4.66
C GLY A 511 -5.24 -10.34 -4.17
N VAL A 512 -4.44 -9.39 -3.72
CA VAL A 512 -4.86 -8.05 -3.33
C VAL A 512 -4.52 -7.10 -4.47
N GLY A 513 -5.51 -6.79 -5.32
CA GLY A 513 -5.39 -5.74 -6.32
C GLY A 513 -5.33 -4.37 -5.65
N GLY A 514 -4.15 -3.73 -5.66
CA GLY A 514 -3.97 -2.38 -5.13
C GLY A 514 -3.76 -1.37 -6.26
N THR A 515 -4.58 -0.32 -6.28
CA THR A 515 -4.39 0.87 -7.13
C THR A 515 -3.10 1.62 -6.76
N PHE A 516 -2.33 2.07 -7.76
CA PHE A 516 -1.09 2.84 -7.57
C PHE A 516 -1.38 4.29 -7.14
N LYS A 517 -0.89 4.71 -5.96
CA LYS A 517 -0.80 6.11 -5.52
C LYS A 517 0.50 6.32 -4.75
N ILE A 518 1.32 7.30 -5.15
CA ILE A 518 2.66 7.52 -4.54
C ILE A 518 2.59 7.83 -3.04
N LYS A 519 1.57 8.59 -2.62
CA LYS A 519 1.32 8.88 -1.21
C LYS A 519 1.06 7.60 -0.43
N ASP A 520 0.13 6.77 -0.92
CA ASP A 520 -0.19 5.48 -0.31
C ASP A 520 1.05 4.56 -0.28
N LEU A 521 1.91 4.64 -1.30
CA LEU A 521 3.17 3.90 -1.35
C LEU A 521 4.16 4.39 -0.28
N ILE A 522 4.40 5.69 -0.16
CA ILE A 522 5.31 6.26 0.88
C ILE A 522 4.76 5.96 2.28
N SER A 523 3.45 6.12 2.50
CA SER A 523 2.81 5.76 3.76
C SER A 523 2.94 4.27 4.06
N SER A 524 2.70 3.41 3.08
CA SER A 524 2.91 1.96 3.25
C SER A 524 4.39 1.58 3.43
N ALA A 525 5.32 2.36 2.89
CA ALA A 525 6.75 2.09 2.97
C ALA A 525 7.30 2.21 4.39
N ALA A 526 6.79 3.14 5.18
CA ALA A 526 7.15 3.26 6.60
C ALA A 526 6.79 2.00 7.39
N ASP A 527 5.72 1.30 7.00
CA ASP A 527 5.33 0.01 7.57
C ASP A 527 6.15 -1.16 7.00
N LEU A 528 6.55 -1.10 5.72
CA LEU A 528 7.36 -2.11 5.05
C LEU A 528 8.70 -2.35 5.78
N PHE A 529 9.35 -1.31 6.31
CA PHE A 529 10.64 -1.42 7.01
C PHE A 529 10.54 -1.96 8.45
N LYS A 530 9.33 -2.08 9.03
CA LYS A 530 9.14 -2.62 10.40
C LYS A 530 9.33 -4.14 10.47
N ILE A 531 9.33 -4.83 9.34
CA ILE A 531 9.25 -6.29 9.25
C ILE A 531 10.53 -6.98 9.78
N ASN A 532 11.70 -6.35 9.69
CA ASN A 532 12.95 -6.93 10.22
C ASN A 532 13.93 -5.90 10.81
N SER A 533 13.93 -5.74 12.14
CA SER A 533 15.01 -5.01 12.83
C SER A 533 16.23 -5.93 13.03
N PHE A 534 17.15 -5.95 12.07
CA PHE A 534 18.35 -6.80 12.10
C PHE A 534 19.43 -6.36 13.11
N LYS A 535 19.13 -5.44 14.04
CA LYS A 535 20.12 -4.83 14.93
C LYS A 535 20.90 -5.82 15.83
N ASN A 536 20.47 -7.09 15.99
CA ASN A 536 21.12 -8.03 16.94
C ASN A 536 21.23 -9.52 16.52
N VAL A 537 21.02 -9.94 15.26
CA VAL A 537 21.09 -11.38 14.90
C VAL A 537 21.82 -11.65 13.58
N ALA A 538 23.14 -11.44 13.57
CA ALA A 538 24.01 -11.64 12.39
C ALA A 538 23.85 -13.04 11.73
N ASN A 539 23.73 -14.11 12.52
CA ASN A 539 23.59 -15.47 11.97
C ASN A 539 22.24 -15.71 11.26
N LYS A 540 21.15 -15.08 11.69
CA LYS A 540 19.85 -15.19 11.00
C LYS A 540 19.83 -14.40 9.70
N LEU A 541 20.45 -13.23 9.67
CA LEU A 541 20.60 -12.46 8.44
C LEU A 541 21.45 -13.23 7.42
N LEU A 542 22.55 -13.85 7.86
CA LEU A 542 23.41 -14.66 7.00
C LEU A 542 22.65 -15.83 6.35
N LEU A 543 21.90 -16.61 7.13
CA LEU A 543 21.06 -17.70 6.61
C LEU A 543 19.98 -17.20 5.65
N LYS A 544 19.36 -16.05 5.95
CA LYS A 544 18.39 -15.44 5.04
C LYS A 544 19.04 -14.99 3.74
N VAL A 545 20.21 -14.36 3.79
CA VAL A 545 20.99 -14.00 2.60
C VAL A 545 21.35 -15.26 1.82
N TYR A 546 21.69 -16.38 2.49
CA TYR A 546 21.96 -17.64 1.81
C TYR A 546 20.76 -18.15 1.02
N THR A 547 19.57 -18.07 1.61
CA THR A 547 18.32 -18.47 0.96
C THR A 547 18.01 -17.56 -0.23
N VAL A 548 18.13 -16.24 -0.05
CA VAL A 548 17.89 -15.30 -1.16
C VAL A 548 18.89 -15.51 -2.30
N GLU A 549 20.19 -15.64 -2.03
CA GLU A 549 21.18 -15.90 -3.08
C GLU A 549 20.95 -17.25 -3.78
N TYR A 550 20.50 -18.26 -3.04
CA TYR A 550 20.06 -19.53 -3.62
C TYR A 550 18.87 -19.31 -4.56
N ASP A 551 17.84 -18.60 -4.10
CA ASP A 551 16.62 -18.34 -4.87
C ASP A 551 16.94 -17.60 -6.18
N PHE A 552 17.73 -16.53 -6.14
CA PHE A 552 18.18 -15.80 -7.34
C PHE A 552 19.03 -16.66 -8.29
N GLY A 553 19.72 -17.64 -7.73
CA GLY A 553 20.48 -18.60 -8.51
C GLY A 553 19.66 -19.74 -9.12
N MET A 554 18.42 -19.97 -8.67
CA MET A 554 17.60 -21.10 -9.09
C MET A 554 16.34 -20.69 -9.86
N PHE A 555 15.81 -19.50 -9.58
CA PHE A 555 14.52 -19.04 -10.09
C PHE A 555 14.66 -17.82 -10.98
N SER A 556 13.68 -17.65 -11.85
CA SER A 556 13.58 -16.56 -12.81
C SER A 556 12.81 -15.35 -12.25
N SER A 557 13.25 -14.17 -12.64
CA SER A 557 12.57 -12.88 -12.42
C SER A 557 11.93 -12.37 -13.71
N ARG A 558 11.13 -11.30 -13.59
CA ARG A 558 10.55 -10.56 -14.72
C ARG A 558 11.55 -10.22 -15.82
N THR A 559 12.80 -9.91 -15.46
CA THR A 559 13.84 -9.49 -16.40
C THR A 559 14.67 -10.64 -16.98
N THR A 560 14.42 -11.88 -16.54
CA THR A 560 15.15 -13.07 -17.01
C THR A 560 14.96 -13.26 -18.52
N ASN A 561 16.07 -13.27 -19.26
CA ASN A 561 16.12 -13.40 -20.73
C ASN A 561 15.33 -12.33 -21.51
N VAL A 562 15.10 -11.13 -20.93
CA VAL A 562 14.46 -10.01 -21.64
C VAL A 562 15.37 -9.40 -22.71
N LYS A 563 16.69 -9.39 -22.48
CA LYS A 563 17.68 -8.94 -23.46
C LYS A 563 18.06 -10.08 -24.40
N GLU A 564 17.50 -10.10 -25.61
CA GLU A 564 17.74 -11.16 -26.62
C GLU A 564 19.21 -11.34 -27.03
N THR A 565 20.04 -10.32 -26.82
CA THR A 565 21.47 -10.33 -27.18
C THR A 565 22.38 -10.98 -26.14
N GLU A 566 21.87 -11.27 -24.94
CA GLU A 566 22.65 -11.85 -23.84
C GLU A 566 22.57 -13.38 -23.83
N ALA A 567 23.56 -14.03 -23.19
CA ALA A 567 23.52 -15.46 -22.99
C ALA A 567 22.30 -15.81 -22.13
N LYS A 568 21.60 -16.90 -22.50
CA LYS A 568 20.45 -17.40 -21.74
C LYS A 568 20.86 -17.65 -20.28
N ALA A 569 20.07 -17.14 -19.33
CA ALA A 569 20.29 -17.30 -17.91
C ALA A 569 20.29 -18.79 -17.52
N GLN A 570 21.23 -19.17 -16.67
CA GLN A 570 21.37 -20.54 -16.17
C GLN A 570 21.22 -20.58 -14.64
N SER A 571 20.64 -21.65 -14.13
CA SER A 571 20.60 -21.94 -12.69
C SER A 571 22.00 -22.22 -12.14
N LEU A 572 22.16 -22.20 -10.81
CA LEU A 572 23.40 -22.59 -10.11
C LEU A 572 23.80 -24.04 -10.37
N THR A 573 22.87 -24.87 -10.84
CA THR A 573 23.08 -26.26 -11.25
C THR A 573 23.39 -26.41 -12.74
N GLY A 574 23.40 -25.32 -13.51
CA GLY A 574 23.83 -25.26 -14.92
C GLY A 574 22.71 -25.50 -15.93
N TYR A 575 21.44 -25.44 -15.52
CA TYR A 575 20.30 -25.62 -16.41
C TYR A 575 19.79 -24.27 -16.93
N GLU A 576 19.47 -24.16 -18.21
CA GLU A 576 18.87 -22.95 -18.78
C GLU A 576 17.49 -22.69 -18.17
N MET A 577 17.29 -21.50 -17.60
CA MET A 577 16.00 -21.08 -17.05
C MET A 577 15.01 -20.84 -18.18
N ASN A 578 13.90 -21.57 -18.17
CA ASN A 578 12.90 -21.52 -19.23
C ASN A 578 11.52 -22.02 -18.75
N ARG A 579 10.48 -21.72 -19.51
CA ARG A 579 9.07 -22.02 -19.20
C ARG A 579 8.73 -23.51 -19.05
N ARG A 580 9.60 -24.44 -19.45
CA ARG A 580 9.38 -25.89 -19.27
C ARG A 580 9.91 -26.39 -17.94
N LEU A 581 11.01 -25.81 -17.46
CA LEU A 581 11.61 -26.16 -16.17
C LEU A 581 11.07 -25.29 -15.02
N ASN A 582 10.82 -24.02 -15.31
CA ASN A 582 10.31 -23.02 -14.37
C ASN A 582 8.81 -22.82 -14.61
N TYR A 583 7.99 -23.25 -13.66
CA TYR A 583 6.54 -23.25 -13.81
C TYR A 583 5.98 -21.83 -13.93
N LEU A 584 6.43 -20.93 -13.05
CA LEU A 584 6.08 -19.50 -13.04
C LEU A 584 7.13 -18.66 -13.77
N TYR A 585 7.77 -19.18 -14.82
CA TYR A 585 8.87 -18.51 -15.52
C TYR A 585 8.60 -17.00 -15.75
N GLN A 586 9.54 -16.16 -15.33
CA GLN A 586 9.46 -14.68 -15.26
C GLN A 586 8.52 -14.08 -14.19
N ALA A 587 8.11 -14.87 -13.19
CA ALA A 587 7.34 -14.41 -12.03
C ALA A 587 7.69 -15.17 -10.72
N GLU A 588 8.73 -16.02 -10.71
CA GLU A 588 9.05 -16.87 -9.56
C GLU A 588 9.62 -16.07 -8.39
N LEU A 589 10.60 -15.19 -8.65
CA LEU A 589 11.16 -14.34 -7.60
C LEU A 589 10.13 -13.33 -7.06
N GLU A 590 9.19 -12.88 -7.89
CA GLU A 590 8.08 -12.04 -7.49
C GLU A 590 7.06 -12.81 -6.65
N TYR A 591 6.85 -14.11 -6.92
CA TYR A 591 6.06 -15.00 -6.07
C TYR A 591 6.66 -15.13 -4.67
N LEU A 592 7.98 -15.22 -4.54
CA LEU A 592 8.64 -15.22 -3.22
C LEU A 592 8.29 -13.97 -2.40
N LEU A 593 8.07 -12.84 -3.07
CA LEU A 593 7.72 -11.56 -2.43
C LEU A 593 6.21 -11.39 -2.19
N GLY A 594 5.36 -11.83 -3.13
CA GLY A 594 3.90 -11.67 -3.11
C GLY A 594 3.14 -12.84 -2.47
N GLY A 595 3.45 -14.07 -2.85
CA GLY A 595 2.79 -15.29 -2.35
C GLY A 595 1.35 -15.49 -2.83
N SER A 596 0.93 -14.83 -3.92
CA SER A 596 -0.36 -15.03 -4.58
C SER A 596 -0.31 -16.22 -5.54
N ASN A 597 -1.45 -16.86 -5.78
CA ASN A 597 -1.57 -17.84 -6.86
C ASN A 597 -1.56 -17.20 -8.26
N SER A 598 -1.85 -15.91 -8.36
CA SER A 598 -1.81 -15.15 -9.62
C SER A 598 -0.43 -14.55 -9.85
N SER A 599 0.20 -14.90 -10.97
CA SER A 599 1.50 -14.36 -11.36
C SER A 599 1.44 -12.85 -11.63
N SER A 600 0.33 -12.36 -12.19
CA SER A 600 0.12 -10.92 -12.39
C SER A 600 0.06 -10.18 -11.05
N ASP A 601 -0.60 -10.75 -10.05
CA ASP A 601 -0.66 -10.15 -8.72
C ASP A 601 0.72 -10.13 -8.04
N ASN A 602 1.51 -11.18 -8.19
CA ASN A 602 2.88 -11.22 -7.66
C ASN A 602 3.78 -10.14 -8.29
N LEU A 603 3.70 -9.97 -9.61
CA LEU A 603 4.42 -8.91 -10.34
C LEU A 603 3.98 -7.52 -9.87
N ASN A 604 2.67 -7.31 -9.70
CA ASN A 604 2.13 -6.05 -9.16
C ASN A 604 2.62 -5.77 -7.73
N VAL A 605 2.69 -6.79 -6.86
CA VAL A 605 3.21 -6.64 -5.49
C VAL A 605 4.71 -6.30 -5.52
N ALA A 606 5.49 -6.96 -6.37
CA ALA A 606 6.91 -6.66 -6.54
C ALA A 606 7.13 -5.23 -7.03
N ARG A 607 6.40 -4.82 -8.07
CA ARG A 607 6.35 -3.44 -8.55
C ARG A 607 6.07 -2.47 -7.41
N ASN A 608 4.94 -2.62 -6.73
CA ASN A 608 4.51 -1.66 -5.70
C ASN A 608 5.52 -1.55 -4.55
N LYS A 609 6.13 -2.66 -4.12
CA LYS A 609 7.19 -2.65 -3.09
C LYS A 609 8.47 -1.94 -3.55
N ILE A 610 8.90 -2.17 -4.80
CA ILE A 610 10.05 -1.45 -5.37
C ILE A 610 9.73 0.04 -5.47
N LEU A 611 8.57 0.41 -6.01
CA LEU A 611 8.16 1.80 -6.19
C LEU A 611 7.98 2.53 -4.86
N ALA A 612 7.55 1.87 -3.79
CA ALA A 612 7.51 2.43 -2.45
C ALA A 612 8.89 2.91 -1.98
N VAL A 613 9.92 2.08 -2.12
CA VAL A 613 11.30 2.46 -1.76
C VAL A 613 11.84 3.53 -2.71
N ARG A 614 11.59 3.39 -4.02
CA ARG A 614 12.00 4.41 -5.01
C ARG A 614 11.36 5.76 -4.74
N SER A 615 10.10 5.80 -4.32
CA SER A 615 9.38 7.04 -4.02
C SER A 615 10.02 7.78 -2.85
N ILE A 616 10.41 7.08 -1.78
CA ILE A 616 11.16 7.68 -0.65
C ILE A 616 12.48 8.26 -1.16
N CYS A 617 13.26 7.46 -1.88
CA CYS A 617 14.57 7.90 -2.37
C CYS A 617 14.45 9.12 -3.29
N ASN A 618 13.54 9.08 -4.27
CA ASN A 618 13.35 10.15 -5.24
C ASN A 618 12.77 11.42 -4.60
N TYR A 619 11.88 11.30 -3.61
CA TYR A 619 11.38 12.46 -2.86
C TYR A 619 12.50 13.10 -2.03
N THR A 620 13.32 12.29 -1.33
CA THR A 620 14.51 12.76 -0.63
C THR A 620 15.48 13.46 -1.58
N SER A 621 15.64 12.95 -2.81
CA SER A 621 16.49 13.58 -3.84
C SER A 621 16.02 14.98 -4.24
N THR A 622 14.74 15.34 -4.08
CA THR A 622 14.27 16.72 -4.30
C THR A 622 14.88 17.73 -3.33
N TYR A 623 15.33 17.28 -2.15
CA TYR A 623 16.08 18.10 -1.19
C TYR A 623 17.60 17.96 -1.39
N SER A 624 18.06 16.77 -1.77
CA SER A 624 19.50 16.49 -1.91
C SER A 624 20.14 17.11 -3.14
N ILE A 625 19.42 17.19 -4.26
CA ILE A 625 19.94 17.72 -5.53
C ILE A 625 19.80 19.26 -5.50
N PRO A 626 20.92 20.03 -5.45
CA PRO A 626 20.87 21.48 -5.25
C PRO A 626 20.08 22.23 -6.32
N GLU A 627 20.20 21.82 -7.58
CA GLU A 627 19.52 22.44 -8.72
C GLU A 627 17.99 22.29 -8.60
N ILE A 628 17.51 21.09 -8.28
CA ILE A 628 16.08 20.80 -8.08
C ILE A 628 15.57 21.54 -6.86
N ASN A 629 16.27 21.44 -5.71
CA ASN A 629 15.84 22.08 -4.48
C ASN A 629 15.76 23.61 -4.64
N SER A 630 16.77 24.22 -5.28
CA SER A 630 16.80 25.67 -5.51
C SER A 630 15.69 26.14 -6.44
N ALA A 631 15.40 25.40 -7.50
CA ALA A 631 14.29 25.72 -8.41
C ALA A 631 12.94 25.68 -7.70
N ILE A 632 12.67 24.60 -6.94
CA ILE A 632 11.43 24.43 -6.16
C ILE A 632 11.28 25.55 -5.12
N VAL A 633 12.33 25.83 -4.35
CA VAL A 633 12.32 26.89 -3.34
C VAL A 633 12.12 28.26 -3.98
N SER A 634 12.74 28.53 -5.13
CA SER A 634 12.59 29.80 -5.85
C SER A 634 11.15 30.02 -6.34
N ILE A 635 10.52 28.99 -6.93
CA ILE A 635 9.13 29.08 -7.38
C ILE A 635 8.22 29.31 -6.16
N SER A 636 8.41 28.53 -5.10
CA SER A 636 7.59 28.57 -3.88
C SER A 636 7.74 29.89 -3.11
N ALA A 637 8.92 30.52 -3.14
CA ALA A 637 9.17 31.81 -2.51
C ALA A 637 8.21 32.90 -2.99
N SER A 638 7.87 32.92 -4.29
CA SER A 638 6.89 33.87 -4.83
C SER A 638 5.48 33.66 -4.28
N ALA A 639 5.11 32.41 -3.96
CA ALA A 639 3.85 32.08 -3.30
C ALA A 639 3.87 32.42 -1.80
N TYR A 640 4.98 32.18 -1.09
CA TYR A 640 5.11 32.56 0.33
C TYR A 640 4.96 34.07 0.56
N VAL A 641 5.36 34.91 -0.40
CA VAL A 641 5.15 36.38 -0.35
C VAL A 641 3.65 36.73 -0.41
N ILE A 642 2.85 35.91 -1.08
CA ILE A 642 1.40 36.12 -1.19
C ILE A 642 0.70 35.56 0.04
N ASN A 643 0.88 34.27 0.31
CA ASN A 643 0.19 33.54 1.38
C ASN A 643 1.02 32.30 1.78
N PRO A 644 1.36 32.10 3.07
CA PRO A 644 2.08 30.93 3.54
C PRO A 644 1.43 29.59 3.20
N ILE A 645 0.09 29.49 3.23
CA ILE A 645 -0.65 28.28 2.84
C ILE A 645 -0.38 27.97 1.36
N LEU A 646 -0.44 28.98 0.49
CA LEU A 646 -0.13 28.82 -0.93
C LEU A 646 1.33 28.39 -1.13
N GLY A 647 2.28 29.00 -0.41
CA GLY A 647 3.71 28.66 -0.49
C GLY A 647 3.99 27.19 -0.15
N LEU A 648 3.44 26.70 0.95
CA LEU A 648 3.59 25.30 1.39
C LEU A 648 3.00 24.32 0.37
N THR A 649 1.80 24.62 -0.15
CA THR A 649 1.13 23.72 -1.11
C THR A 649 1.81 23.69 -2.48
N VAL A 650 2.32 24.83 -2.98
CA VAL A 650 3.13 24.89 -4.20
C VAL A 650 4.40 24.07 -4.04
N GLU A 651 5.11 24.23 -2.92
CA GLU A 651 6.36 23.53 -2.69
C GLU A 651 6.17 22.01 -2.65
N ASN A 652 5.14 21.54 -1.94
CA ASN A 652 4.81 20.12 -1.87
C ASN A 652 4.39 19.56 -3.25
N ALA A 653 3.55 20.27 -4.00
CA ALA A 653 3.11 19.83 -5.33
C ALA A 653 4.30 19.62 -6.28
N LEU A 654 5.25 20.55 -6.30
CA LEU A 654 6.46 20.44 -7.12
C LEU A 654 7.34 19.25 -6.71
N ARG A 655 7.58 19.05 -5.39
CA ARG A 655 8.37 17.91 -4.89
C ARG A 655 7.71 16.57 -5.22
N CYS A 656 6.39 16.46 -4.99
CA CYS A 656 5.61 15.28 -5.34
C CYS A 656 5.71 14.96 -6.83
N THR A 657 5.65 15.98 -7.69
CA THR A 657 5.72 15.81 -9.15
C THR A 657 7.06 15.26 -9.59
N VAL A 658 8.17 15.85 -9.13
CA VAL A 658 9.51 15.37 -9.44
C VAL A 658 9.70 13.94 -8.94
N ALA A 659 9.31 13.65 -7.70
CA ALA A 659 9.42 12.31 -7.12
C ALA A 659 8.59 11.28 -7.90
N THR A 660 7.40 11.65 -8.35
CA THR A 660 6.49 10.78 -9.12
C THR A 660 7.04 10.50 -10.51
N ALA A 661 7.41 11.54 -11.26
CA ALA A 661 7.97 11.40 -12.60
C ALA A 661 9.23 10.53 -12.58
N GLU A 662 10.11 10.77 -11.61
CA GLU A 662 11.35 10.01 -11.46
C GLU A 662 11.09 8.55 -11.07
N THR A 663 10.10 8.28 -10.22
CA THR A 663 9.73 6.91 -9.82
C THR A 663 9.13 6.11 -10.98
N VAL A 664 8.34 6.76 -11.84
CA VAL A 664 7.77 6.14 -13.05
C VAL A 664 8.87 5.85 -14.07
N ALA A 665 9.80 6.77 -14.28
CA ALA A 665 10.95 6.54 -15.15
C ALA A 665 11.85 5.42 -14.64
N ASP A 666 12.12 5.38 -13.32
CA ASP A 666 12.87 4.30 -12.69
C ASP A 666 12.24 2.92 -12.93
N TRP A 667 10.91 2.82 -12.83
CA TRP A 667 10.21 1.57 -13.12
C TRP A 667 10.46 1.10 -14.55
N LYS A 668 10.27 2.00 -15.52
CA LYS A 668 10.48 1.71 -16.94
C LYS A 668 11.89 1.21 -17.21
N TYR A 669 12.89 1.92 -16.68
CA TYR A 669 14.30 1.55 -16.82
C TYR A 669 14.57 0.14 -16.25
N LEU A 670 14.07 -0.16 -15.04
CA LEU A 670 14.24 -1.48 -14.44
C LEU A 670 13.57 -2.59 -15.26
N THR A 671 12.37 -2.35 -15.80
CA THR A 671 11.67 -3.33 -16.64
C THR A 671 12.32 -3.53 -18.01
N GLU A 672 13.07 -2.55 -18.51
CA GLU A 672 13.90 -2.65 -19.72
C GLU A 672 15.25 -3.36 -19.45
N GLY A 673 15.52 -3.76 -18.20
CA GLY A 673 16.78 -4.35 -17.77
C GLY A 673 17.94 -3.36 -17.66
N LYS A 674 17.65 -2.06 -17.53
CA LYS A 674 18.63 -1.00 -17.24
C LYS A 674 18.81 -0.83 -15.73
N LYS A 675 19.90 -0.20 -15.32
CA LYS A 675 20.22 0.05 -13.91
C LYS A 675 19.67 1.40 -13.42
N VAL A 676 19.31 1.44 -12.14
CA VAL A 676 18.80 2.63 -11.44
C VAL A 676 19.55 2.86 -10.13
N ILE A 677 20.07 4.07 -9.95
CA ILE A 677 20.77 4.48 -8.73
C ILE A 677 19.79 4.57 -7.55
N LEU A 678 20.16 3.96 -6.42
CA LEU A 678 19.35 3.97 -5.19
C LEU A 678 19.18 5.39 -4.64
N THR A 679 20.28 6.09 -4.34
CA THR A 679 20.24 7.46 -3.82
C THR A 679 20.79 8.43 -4.85
N LYS A 680 19.92 9.30 -5.39
CA LYS A 680 20.30 10.31 -6.39
C LYS A 680 20.71 11.59 -5.70
N ASN A 681 21.92 12.07 -5.99
CA ASN A 681 22.49 13.26 -5.34
C ASN A 681 22.94 14.31 -6.36
N LYS A 682 23.01 13.95 -7.64
CA LYS A 682 23.35 14.86 -8.73
C LYS A 682 22.24 14.87 -9.76
N ILE A 683 22.08 16.00 -10.44
CA ILE A 683 21.05 16.13 -11.48
C ILE A 683 21.24 15.09 -12.60
N GLN A 684 22.47 14.70 -12.92
CA GLN A 684 22.75 13.67 -13.93
C GLN A 684 22.37 12.25 -13.50
N ASP A 685 22.00 12.04 -12.24
CA ASP A 685 21.51 10.75 -11.74
C ASP A 685 20.00 10.55 -12.04
N MET A 686 19.33 11.57 -12.58
CA MET A 686 17.89 11.58 -12.85
C MET A 686 17.56 11.04 -14.24
N ASN A 687 16.54 10.19 -14.32
CA ASN A 687 16.02 9.53 -15.52
C ASN A 687 14.84 10.29 -16.14
N ALA A 688 14.10 11.09 -15.36
CA ALA A 688 12.90 11.79 -15.80
C ALA A 688 13.10 13.30 -16.03
N LEU A 689 14.33 13.80 -16.18
CA LEU A 689 14.58 15.25 -16.35
C LEU A 689 13.73 15.87 -17.46
N SER A 690 13.71 15.24 -18.64
CA SER A 690 12.90 15.70 -19.78
C SER A 690 11.40 15.78 -19.52
N VAL A 691 10.91 15.16 -18.45
CA VAL A 691 9.49 15.18 -18.05
C VAL A 691 9.15 16.42 -17.22
N PHE A 692 10.06 16.90 -16.38
CA PHE A 692 9.80 18.00 -15.43
C PHE A 692 10.74 19.21 -15.57
N GLU A 693 11.71 19.20 -16.50
CA GLU A 693 12.64 20.32 -16.70
C GLU A 693 11.91 21.62 -17.06
N GLY A 694 10.87 21.55 -17.90
CA GLY A 694 10.03 22.71 -18.25
C GLY A 694 9.22 23.25 -17.07
N LEU A 695 8.77 22.36 -16.18
CA LEU A 695 8.06 22.73 -14.95
C LEU A 695 8.99 23.56 -14.04
N LEU A 696 10.23 23.11 -13.86
CA LEU A 696 11.20 23.75 -12.96
C LEU A 696 12.09 24.82 -13.62
N GLY A 697 12.01 25.00 -14.94
CA GLY A 697 12.87 25.93 -15.69
C GLY A 697 14.35 25.51 -15.69
N LEU A 698 14.62 24.21 -15.74
CA LEU A 698 15.97 23.65 -15.78
C LEU A 698 16.47 23.56 -17.22
N ASP A 699 17.72 23.95 -17.47
CA ASP A 699 18.40 23.78 -18.76
C ASP A 699 19.56 22.80 -18.60
N VAL A 700 19.29 21.52 -18.83
CA VAL A 700 20.25 20.44 -18.59
C VAL A 700 20.11 19.37 -19.66
N GLN A 701 21.24 18.91 -20.19
CA GLN A 701 21.23 17.78 -21.11
C GLN A 701 21.16 16.46 -20.33
N THR A 702 20.19 15.62 -20.69
CA THR A 702 20.10 14.24 -20.21
C THR A 702 21.30 13.44 -20.70
N VAL A 703 22.02 12.80 -19.77
CA VAL A 703 23.02 11.79 -20.10
C VAL A 703 22.47 10.46 -19.62
N GLU A 704 22.21 9.54 -20.56
CA GLU A 704 21.81 8.18 -20.21
C GLU A 704 22.97 7.52 -19.43
N GLN A 705 22.71 7.11 -18.20
CA GLN A 705 23.70 6.42 -17.36
C GLN A 705 23.17 5.04 -16.98
N ASP A 706 23.86 3.99 -17.43
CA ASP A 706 23.63 2.63 -16.97
C ASP A 706 24.44 2.37 -15.69
N LYS A 707 24.00 2.98 -14.58
CA LYS A 707 24.63 2.88 -13.26
C LYS A 707 23.60 2.62 -12.17
N GLY A 708 24.05 2.00 -11.08
CA GLY A 708 23.21 1.66 -9.95
C GLY A 708 22.82 0.19 -9.97
N MET A 709 21.64 -0.10 -9.44
CA MET A 709 21.15 -1.47 -9.27
C MET A 709 20.19 -1.86 -10.39
N ASP A 710 20.31 -3.09 -10.88
CA ASP A 710 19.31 -3.67 -11.78
C ASP A 710 18.07 -4.17 -11.02
N TYR A 711 17.07 -4.64 -11.77
CA TYR A 711 15.81 -5.14 -11.21
C TYR A 711 16.01 -6.25 -10.17
N ASP A 712 16.89 -7.21 -10.46
CA ASP A 712 17.16 -8.36 -9.61
C ASP A 712 17.81 -7.92 -8.30
N GLN A 713 18.75 -6.97 -8.34
CA GLN A 713 19.35 -6.38 -7.15
C GLN A 713 18.32 -5.62 -6.29
N TYR A 714 17.38 -4.88 -6.89
CA TYR A 714 16.27 -4.27 -6.12
C TYR A 714 15.38 -5.34 -5.48
N LEU A 715 14.98 -6.36 -6.24
CA LEU A 715 14.11 -7.43 -5.76
C LEU A 715 14.77 -8.24 -4.63
N LYS A 716 16.08 -8.49 -4.73
CA LYS A 716 16.91 -9.12 -3.70
C LYS A 716 16.81 -8.37 -2.39
N ILE A 717 16.96 -7.05 -2.44
CA ILE A 717 16.85 -6.23 -1.25
C ILE A 717 15.41 -6.22 -0.71
N MET A 718 14.40 -6.14 -1.57
CA MET A 718 13.00 -6.24 -1.15
C MET A 718 12.70 -7.58 -0.45
N LEU A 719 13.24 -8.70 -0.93
CA LEU A 719 13.10 -10.00 -0.26
C LEU A 719 13.82 -10.02 1.10
N ILE A 720 15.01 -9.43 1.21
CA ILE A 720 15.74 -9.37 2.47
C ILE A 720 14.98 -8.55 3.53
N PHE A 721 14.38 -7.41 3.16
CA PHE A 721 13.70 -6.54 4.13
C PHE A 721 12.23 -6.86 4.35
N LEU A 722 11.51 -7.25 3.30
CA LEU A 722 10.03 -7.22 3.26
C LEU A 722 9.36 -8.59 3.33
N THR A 723 10.12 -9.64 3.62
CA THR A 723 9.60 -10.98 3.94
C THR A 723 10.16 -11.48 5.28
N THR A 724 9.48 -12.40 5.94
CA THR A 724 10.11 -13.15 7.04
C THR A 724 10.90 -14.33 6.49
N SER A 725 11.83 -14.90 7.28
CA SER A 725 12.54 -16.13 6.89
C SER A 725 11.56 -17.26 6.60
N ASP A 726 10.56 -17.48 7.47
CA ASP A 726 9.56 -18.54 7.28
C ASP A 726 8.75 -18.37 5.99
N GLN A 727 8.33 -17.14 5.66
CA GLN A 727 7.62 -16.87 4.41
C GLN A 727 8.50 -17.17 3.19
N LEU A 728 9.77 -16.78 3.25
CA LEU A 728 10.71 -17.02 2.16
C LEU A 728 10.91 -18.52 1.96
N THR A 729 11.31 -19.25 3.00
CA THR A 729 11.58 -20.69 2.96
C THR A 729 10.36 -21.49 2.51
N GLN A 730 9.17 -21.15 3.00
CA GLN A 730 7.92 -21.80 2.57
C GLN A 730 7.70 -21.60 1.05
N ARG A 731 7.84 -20.37 0.56
CA ARG A 731 7.59 -20.04 -0.85
C ARG A 731 8.67 -20.61 -1.77
N THR A 732 9.92 -20.66 -1.32
CA THR A 732 11.02 -21.37 -2.00
C THR A 732 10.67 -22.84 -2.15
N GLY A 733 10.16 -23.48 -1.08
CA GLY A 733 9.64 -24.84 -1.15
C GLY A 733 8.54 -25.01 -2.19
N ASN A 734 7.53 -24.15 -2.20
CA ASN A 734 6.44 -24.22 -3.16
C ASN A 734 6.94 -24.14 -4.62
N LEU A 735 7.92 -23.27 -4.92
CA LEU A 735 8.52 -23.17 -6.25
C LEU A 735 9.28 -24.43 -6.64
N ILE A 736 10.07 -25.00 -5.72
CA ILE A 736 10.78 -26.26 -5.95
C ILE A 736 9.76 -27.36 -6.28
N GLU A 737 8.69 -27.48 -5.50
CA GLU A 737 7.64 -28.47 -5.72
C GLU A 737 6.97 -28.31 -7.09
N LEU A 738 6.59 -27.08 -7.47
CA LEU A 738 6.01 -26.79 -8.78
C LEU A 738 6.96 -27.16 -9.94
N ASN A 739 8.22 -26.76 -9.84
CA ASN A 739 9.18 -26.93 -10.93
C ASN A 739 9.63 -28.38 -11.09
N VAL A 740 9.82 -29.11 -9.98
CA VAL A 740 10.11 -30.55 -10.04
C VAL A 740 8.96 -31.30 -10.72
N ASN A 741 7.70 -31.00 -10.36
CA ASN A 741 6.54 -31.59 -11.02
C ASN A 741 6.47 -31.22 -12.51
N ALA A 742 6.68 -29.96 -12.87
CA ALA A 742 6.69 -29.51 -14.27
C ALA A 742 7.77 -30.22 -15.10
N ALA A 743 8.98 -30.38 -14.54
CA ALA A 743 10.09 -31.07 -15.17
C ALA A 743 9.83 -32.59 -15.30
N GLN A 744 9.23 -33.22 -14.28
CA GLN A 744 8.93 -34.65 -14.25
C GLN A 744 7.99 -35.05 -15.39
N ILE A 745 6.96 -34.24 -15.67
CA ILE A 745 6.00 -34.50 -16.76
C ILE A 745 6.41 -33.89 -18.10
N LYS A 746 7.52 -33.14 -18.15
CA LYS A 746 7.97 -32.38 -19.34
C LYS A 746 6.87 -31.46 -19.86
N LEU A 747 6.32 -30.65 -18.95
CA LEU A 747 5.19 -29.75 -19.21
C LEU A 747 5.44 -28.90 -20.47
N GLN A 748 4.46 -28.82 -21.37
CA GLN A 748 4.53 -27.95 -22.54
C GLN A 748 4.32 -26.49 -22.13
N GLU A 749 4.74 -25.55 -22.98
CA GLU A 749 4.76 -24.12 -22.64
C GLU A 749 3.37 -23.55 -22.34
N ASP A 750 2.34 -24.01 -23.03
CA ASP A 750 0.96 -23.52 -22.89
C ASP A 750 0.10 -24.34 -21.89
N ASP A 751 0.63 -25.44 -21.37
CA ASP A 751 -0.08 -26.32 -20.44
C ASP A 751 0.07 -25.83 -18.98
N THR A 752 -0.80 -26.33 -18.10
CA THR A 752 -0.77 -26.11 -16.64
C THR A 752 -0.67 -27.43 -15.89
N LEU A 753 -0.19 -27.40 -14.65
CA LEU A 753 -0.19 -28.57 -13.78
C LEU A 753 -1.61 -28.84 -13.28
N THR A 754 -2.03 -30.11 -13.27
CA THR A 754 -3.34 -30.53 -12.72
C THR A 754 -3.21 -31.29 -11.40
N GLU A 755 -2.01 -31.76 -11.08
CA GLU A 755 -1.73 -32.51 -9.85
C GLU A 755 -0.25 -32.39 -9.48
N LEU A 756 0.04 -32.61 -8.20
CA LEU A 756 1.39 -32.62 -7.64
C LEU A 756 1.72 -34.04 -7.18
N ASN A 757 2.48 -34.74 -8.03
CA ASN A 757 2.94 -36.11 -7.79
C ASN A 757 4.14 -36.13 -6.84
N PHE A 758 5.05 -35.16 -6.99
CA PHE A 758 6.11 -34.89 -6.02
C PHE A 758 5.63 -33.87 -4.98
N LYS A 759 5.84 -34.15 -3.68
CA LYS A 759 5.55 -33.22 -2.58
C LYS A 759 6.70 -33.11 -1.58
N LEU A 760 7.06 -31.91 -1.15
CA LEU A 760 8.11 -31.67 -0.16
C LEU A 760 7.77 -32.26 1.22
N ASP A 761 6.48 -32.36 1.57
CA ASP A 761 6.00 -33.04 2.78
C ASP A 761 6.39 -34.53 2.83
N ASN A 762 6.57 -35.15 1.66
CA ASN A 762 6.96 -36.56 1.52
C ASN A 762 8.44 -36.72 1.15
N ALA A 763 9.20 -35.62 1.04
CA ALA A 763 10.60 -35.62 0.68
C ALA A 763 11.47 -35.76 1.94
N TYR A 764 11.52 -36.97 2.51
CA TYR A 764 12.25 -37.26 3.74
C TYR A 764 13.76 -37.25 3.56
N THR A 765 14.47 -36.64 4.50
CA THR A 765 15.93 -36.50 4.48
C THR A 765 16.63 -37.42 5.47
N ALA A 766 15.86 -38.07 6.36
CA ALA A 766 16.37 -39.01 7.35
C ALA A 766 15.47 -40.23 7.54
N VAL A 767 16.09 -41.35 7.87
CA VAL A 767 15.45 -42.65 8.06
C VAL A 767 16.02 -43.34 9.31
N ASN A 768 15.12 -43.95 10.08
CA ASN A 768 15.43 -44.96 11.07
C ASN A 768 15.46 -46.32 10.40
N ALA A 769 16.65 -46.90 10.28
CA ALA A 769 16.82 -48.27 9.83
C ALA A 769 16.94 -49.17 11.05
N SER A 770 16.13 -50.23 11.09
CA SER A 770 16.12 -51.18 12.19
C SER A 770 16.43 -52.59 11.71
N CYS A 771 17.26 -53.30 12.48
CA CYS A 771 17.52 -54.72 12.32
C CYS A 771 17.04 -55.45 13.57
N SER A 772 16.00 -56.26 13.40
CA SER A 772 15.48 -57.16 14.42
C SER A 772 16.11 -58.53 14.22
N VAL A 773 16.76 -59.06 15.26
CA VAL A 773 17.40 -60.38 15.25
C VAL A 773 16.77 -61.25 16.32
N LYS A 774 16.36 -62.46 15.93
CA LYS A 774 15.89 -63.50 16.85
C LYS A 774 16.85 -64.68 16.84
N LEU A 775 17.16 -65.18 18.04
CA LEU A 775 18.24 -66.15 18.27
C LEU A 775 17.71 -67.47 18.82
N GLY A 776 18.23 -68.57 18.30
CA GLY A 776 18.20 -69.88 18.97
C GLY A 776 19.52 -70.17 19.66
N PHE A 777 19.48 -70.74 20.87
CA PHE A 777 20.69 -71.22 21.53
C PHE A 777 21.25 -72.44 20.80
N VAL A 778 22.54 -72.42 20.45
CA VAL A 778 23.16 -73.53 19.70
C VAL A 778 23.82 -74.54 20.63
N VAL A 779 24.37 -74.10 21.77
CA VAL A 779 25.17 -74.97 22.64
C VAL A 779 24.36 -75.53 23.82
N MET A 780 23.16 -75.01 24.08
CA MET A 780 22.30 -75.46 25.19
C MET A 780 20.98 -76.09 24.70
N PRO A 781 20.95 -77.41 24.40
CA PRO A 781 19.71 -78.09 24.04
C PRO A 781 18.67 -78.03 25.17
N ASP A 782 17.41 -77.82 24.83
CA ASP A 782 16.28 -77.69 25.76
C ASP A 782 16.21 -78.76 26.85
N GLN A 783 16.54 -80.01 26.49
CA GLN A 783 16.51 -81.14 27.43
C GLN A 783 17.70 -81.15 28.39
N PHE A 784 18.84 -80.60 27.99
CA PHE A 784 20.03 -80.50 28.83
C PHE A 784 19.89 -79.33 29.81
N ALA A 785 19.41 -78.18 29.34
CA ALA A 785 19.10 -77.03 30.18
C ALA A 785 18.15 -77.41 31.34
N LYS A 786 17.01 -78.05 31.03
CA LYS A 786 16.04 -78.53 32.03
C LYS A 786 16.61 -79.44 33.13
N GLN A 787 17.71 -80.14 32.85
CA GLN A 787 18.32 -81.09 33.78
C GLN A 787 19.39 -80.48 34.70
N VAL A 788 19.95 -79.32 34.33
CA VAL A 788 21.15 -78.75 34.96
C VAL A 788 20.85 -77.48 35.76
N ILE A 789 19.79 -76.74 35.42
CA ILE A 789 19.37 -75.49 36.08
C ILE A 789 17.97 -75.63 36.69
N ASP A 790 17.66 -74.82 37.71
CA ASP A 790 16.36 -74.83 38.36
C ASP A 790 15.26 -74.27 37.44
N GLY A 791 14.01 -74.65 37.72
CA GLY A 791 12.88 -74.35 36.84
C GLY A 791 12.62 -72.86 36.59
N GLY A 792 12.96 -71.99 37.56
CA GLY A 792 12.85 -70.54 37.41
C GLY A 792 13.90 -70.00 36.42
N THR A 793 15.16 -70.37 36.61
CA THR A 793 16.26 -69.97 35.70
C THR A 793 16.06 -70.51 34.28
N TYR A 794 15.55 -71.74 34.14
CA TYR A 794 15.21 -72.30 32.82
C TYR A 794 14.11 -71.48 32.14
N GLN A 795 13.05 -71.11 32.86
CA GLN A 795 12.00 -70.24 32.30
C GLN A 795 12.56 -68.88 31.85
N SER A 796 13.40 -68.22 32.66
CA SER A 796 14.05 -66.97 32.28
C SER A 796 14.93 -67.11 31.03
N LEU A 797 15.66 -68.22 30.88
CA LEU A 797 16.47 -68.50 29.68
C LEU A 797 15.60 -68.79 28.46
N THR A 798 14.50 -69.52 28.61
CA THR A 798 13.58 -69.80 27.50
C THR A 798 12.82 -68.55 27.06
N GLU A 799 12.52 -67.65 28.01
CA GLU A 799 11.92 -66.35 27.73
C GLU A 799 12.92 -65.41 27.04
N PHE A 800 14.18 -65.43 27.48
CA PHE A 800 15.28 -64.71 26.83
C PHE A 800 15.52 -65.18 25.39
N GLU A 801 15.47 -66.49 25.11
CA GLU A 801 15.56 -67.06 23.76
C GLU A 801 14.37 -66.67 22.86
N LYS A 802 13.19 -66.45 23.45
CA LYS A 802 12.00 -66.00 22.72
C LYS A 802 12.03 -64.51 22.35
N ASN A 803 12.86 -63.71 23.03
CA ASN A 803 12.93 -62.27 22.81
C ASN A 803 13.74 -61.96 21.56
N GLY A 804 13.16 -61.19 20.64
CA GLY A 804 13.89 -60.57 19.54
C GLY A 804 14.54 -59.27 20.02
N TYR A 805 15.75 -58.99 19.53
CA TYR A 805 16.45 -57.74 19.79
C TYR A 805 16.36 -56.84 18.56
N LYS A 806 15.78 -55.64 18.72
CA LYS A 806 15.69 -54.63 17.67
C LYS A 806 16.74 -53.55 17.90
N PHE A 807 17.60 -53.36 16.91
CA PHE A 807 18.61 -52.31 16.89
C PHE A 807 18.24 -51.28 15.84
N THR A 808 18.12 -50.01 16.23
CA THR A 808 17.73 -48.91 15.34
C THR A 808 18.86 -47.91 15.22
N VAL A 809 19.19 -47.54 13.98
CA VAL A 809 20.18 -46.51 13.63
C VAL A 809 19.49 -45.44 12.81
N THR A 810 19.70 -44.18 13.17
CA THR A 810 19.22 -43.02 12.41
C THR A 810 20.30 -42.57 11.43
N ARG A 811 19.92 -42.41 10.16
CA ARG A 811 20.76 -41.85 9.10
C ARG A 811 20.03 -40.73 8.37
N GLY A 812 20.76 -39.69 7.98
CA GLY A 812 20.26 -38.60 7.15
C GLY A 812 21.36 -38.05 6.25
N TYR A 813 20.97 -37.23 5.28
CA TYR A 813 21.89 -36.58 4.34
C TYR A 813 22.79 -35.53 4.99
#